data_AF-A0AAV6HMX2-F1
#
_entry.id   AF-A0AAV6HMX2-F1
#
_cell.length_a   1.000
_cell.length_b   1.000
_cell.length_c   1.000
_cell.angle_alpha   90.00
_cell.angle_beta   90.00
_cell.angle_gamma   90.00
#
_symmetry.space_group_name_H-M   'P 1'
#
loop_
_entity.id
_entity.type
_entity.pdbx_description
1 polymer ?
#
loop_
_entity_poly.entity_id
_entity_poly.type
_entity_poly.pdbx_seq_one_letter_code
_entity_poly.pdbx_strand_id
1 'polypeptide(L)'
;MNPSILTPSPSPSRPTFLFPPSTNLPSLRLPRPTLTRKKLQLNRLRYRISTVRCCSSSHQPPTTTPIPAAAVFGPKKELTGIESLVDSVPPPVRQATSALVFAGAVAAGFGLGLRLGGNRIAAAGGAVALGAAGAAATYAANSCVPEVAAVSLHNYAAGCDDPLALGREDIEAIANKYGVSKQNEEFNAELCDLYCRFVSSVIPPGGENLKGDEVGAIIKFKNALGIDDPDAAAMHMEVSLYSFIVGRRIFRQSLETGDHDAGMEQRRAFQKLIYVSNLVFGDASTFLLPWKRVFKVTDSQVQIAIRDNAQQLYSSKLKPVGRDIDVRQLMSLREAQLLYGLSDELAEKMFREHTRKLVEEHISNALSMLKSNTRAVGSSQVVEELEKILAFNHLLISLNNHPDISRFACGVGPVSLHGGESGGDRKMDDLKLLFRAYVTDALSNGSMDEKKLAALSQLRNIFGLGKREAESIMLDVTLKVYRKRLAQSVSSGDLEGAPSKAEFLQNLCDELHFDPQKATEIHEGIYREKLQKFVADGELSEEDVKALERLQVMLCIPRETVEAIHTEICGSLFEKAFDGEAEVVYGSGFLGYYVVKAGIGGGKVGYDVTMRKAVRKAAAGLRLTREVAMSIASKEVSISFHHNV
;
A
#
# COMPACT_ATOMS: atom_id res chain seq x y z
N MET A 1 -19.18 -56.44 42.28
CA MET A 1 -20.40 -56.90 42.98
C MET A 1 -21.28 -55.68 43.23
N ASN A 2 -22.57 -55.74 42.89
CA ASN A 2 -23.63 -54.88 43.48
C ASN A 2 -24.35 -55.72 44.55
N PRO A 3 -24.86 -55.11 45.63
CA PRO A 3 -26.30 -54.71 45.73
C PRO A 3 -26.46 -53.24 46.19
N SER A 4 -27.53 -52.47 45.89
CA SER A 4 -28.99 -52.66 46.06
C SER A 4 -29.46 -52.55 47.53
N ILE A 5 -30.54 -51.85 47.93
CA ILE A 5 -31.60 -51.05 47.24
C ILE A 5 -32.29 -50.15 48.32
N LEU A 6 -32.87 -48.96 47.98
CA LEU A 6 -34.25 -48.53 48.39
C LEU A 6 -34.67 -47.11 47.88
N THR A 7 -35.93 -47.01 47.47
CA THR A 7 -36.66 -45.85 46.88
C THR A 7 -37.84 -45.43 47.78
N PRO A 8 -38.50 -44.26 47.62
CA PRO A 8 -39.61 -44.13 46.65
C PRO A 8 -39.80 -42.76 45.96
N SER A 9 -40.65 -42.76 44.92
CA SER A 9 -41.14 -41.61 44.11
C SER A 9 -42.50 -41.10 44.66
N PRO A 10 -43.10 -39.99 44.17
CA PRO A 10 -43.89 -40.06 42.92
C PRO A 10 -43.81 -38.83 41.98
N SER A 11 -44.28 -39.02 40.74
CA SER A 11 -44.66 -37.96 39.79
C SER A 11 -46.10 -38.16 39.32
N PRO A 12 -46.77 -37.11 38.80
CA PRO A 12 -47.37 -37.19 37.45
C PRO A 12 -47.40 -35.80 36.73
N SER A 13 -47.80 -35.60 35.46
CA SER A 13 -48.07 -36.49 34.30
C SER A 13 -48.09 -35.65 33.00
N ARG A 14 -48.05 -36.33 31.85
CA ARG A 14 -48.33 -35.81 30.50
C ARG A 14 -49.39 -36.72 29.86
N PRO A 15 -50.38 -36.21 29.09
CA PRO A 15 -51.25 -37.07 28.30
C PRO A 15 -51.14 -36.86 26.79
N THR A 16 -51.22 -37.99 26.08
CA THR A 16 -51.59 -38.14 24.65
C THR A 16 -52.62 -39.27 24.64
N PHE A 17 -53.67 -39.24 23.79
CA PHE A 17 -54.17 -40.40 22.99
C PHE A 17 -55.63 -40.24 22.44
N LEU A 18 -55.78 -40.69 21.19
CA LEU A 18 -56.89 -41.46 20.56
C LEU A 18 -58.32 -40.89 20.31
N PHE A 19 -58.81 -41.20 19.10
CA PHE A 19 -60.21 -41.18 18.62
C PHE A 19 -60.99 -42.45 19.10
N PRO A 20 -62.35 -42.48 19.18
CA PRO A 20 -63.23 -42.83 18.01
C PRO A 20 -64.62 -42.11 18.05
N PRO A 21 -65.77 -42.68 17.59
CA PRO A 21 -66.28 -42.60 16.22
C PRO A 21 -67.64 -41.85 16.06
N SER A 22 -68.20 -41.88 14.84
CA SER A 22 -69.31 -41.07 14.31
C SER A 22 -70.75 -41.51 14.64
N THR A 23 -71.68 -40.54 14.75
CA THR A 23 -73.12 -40.73 14.47
C THR A 23 -73.82 -39.51 13.83
N ASN A 24 -74.63 -39.83 12.82
CA ASN A 24 -75.63 -39.05 12.05
C ASN A 24 -76.72 -38.37 12.94
N LEU A 25 -77.59 -37.41 12.55
CA LEU A 25 -78.06 -36.70 11.31
C LEU A 25 -78.88 -35.43 11.79
N PRO A 26 -79.71 -34.68 11.00
CA PRO A 26 -79.53 -33.88 9.77
C PRO A 26 -79.91 -32.36 9.90
N SER A 27 -79.78 -31.62 8.78
CA SER A 27 -80.52 -30.38 8.37
C SER A 27 -80.22 -29.05 9.14
N LEU A 28 -80.18 -27.86 8.53
CA LEU A 28 -80.73 -27.35 7.25
C LEU A 28 -79.68 -26.66 6.35
N ARG A 29 -79.91 -26.63 5.02
CA ARG A 29 -79.10 -25.93 4.01
C ARG A 29 -79.78 -24.63 3.55
N LEU A 30 -78.99 -23.58 3.29
CA LEU A 30 -79.21 -22.50 2.28
C LEU A 30 -77.85 -21.75 2.10
N PRO A 31 -77.62 -20.96 1.03
CA PRO A 31 -76.36 -21.06 0.27
C PRO A 31 -75.31 -20.02 0.67
N ARG A 32 -74.04 -20.39 0.51
CA ARG A 32 -72.87 -19.55 0.77
C ARG A 32 -72.31 -19.02 -0.55
N PRO A 33 -72.18 -17.69 -0.77
CA PRO A 33 -71.53 -17.17 -1.96
C PRO A 33 -70.02 -17.46 -1.93
N THR A 34 -69.47 -17.81 -3.10
CA THR A 34 -68.07 -18.20 -3.27
C THR A 34 -67.14 -16.99 -3.25
N LEU A 35 -66.57 -16.68 -2.08
CA LEU A 35 -65.40 -15.80 -1.97
C LEU A 35 -64.11 -16.65 -2.03
N THR A 36 -63.38 -16.54 -3.13
CA THR A 36 -62.14 -17.26 -3.47
C THR A 36 -60.93 -16.77 -2.66
N ARG A 37 -60.98 -16.93 -1.33
CA ARG A 37 -59.85 -16.62 -0.43
C ARG A 37 -58.87 -17.79 -0.33
N LYS A 38 -57.86 -17.83 -1.21
CA LYS A 38 -56.47 -18.34 -0.96
C LYS A 38 -55.63 -18.46 -2.24
N LYS A 39 -54.98 -17.37 -2.67
CA LYS A 39 -53.79 -17.39 -3.55
C LYS A 39 -52.95 -16.09 -3.51
N LEU A 40 -52.86 -15.46 -2.33
CA LEU A 40 -52.40 -14.06 -2.20
C LEU A 40 -51.35 -13.84 -1.08
N GLN A 41 -50.51 -14.86 -0.78
CA GLN A 41 -49.42 -14.76 0.21
C GLN A 41 -48.08 -15.40 -0.24
N LEU A 42 -47.87 -15.59 -1.54
CA LEU A 42 -46.61 -16.17 -2.08
C LEU A 42 -46.05 -15.47 -3.33
N ASN A 43 -46.66 -14.34 -3.74
CA ASN A 43 -46.18 -13.51 -4.86
C ASN A 43 -45.64 -12.13 -4.45
N ARG A 44 -45.68 -11.74 -3.15
CA ARG A 44 -44.95 -10.57 -2.66
C ARG A 44 -43.44 -10.93 -2.59
N LEU A 45 -42.56 -9.97 -2.91
CA LEU A 45 -41.09 -10.10 -3.04
C LEU A 45 -40.55 -10.75 -4.34
N ARG A 46 -40.96 -10.21 -5.50
CA ARG A 46 -40.15 -10.26 -6.75
C ARG A 46 -40.29 -8.96 -7.54
N TYR A 47 -39.59 -7.93 -7.11
CA TYR A 47 -39.24 -6.83 -8.02
C TYR A 47 -38.49 -7.43 -9.23
N ARG A 48 -38.87 -7.03 -10.45
CA ARG A 48 -38.30 -7.58 -11.68
C ARG A 48 -36.94 -6.93 -11.95
N ILE A 49 -35.91 -7.38 -11.25
CA ILE A 49 -34.51 -7.11 -11.59
C ILE A 49 -34.21 -7.84 -12.91
N SER A 50 -34.50 -7.16 -14.02
CA SER A 50 -34.10 -7.57 -15.35
C SER A 50 -32.64 -7.18 -15.54
N THR A 51 -31.79 -8.13 -15.91
CA THR A 51 -30.38 -7.86 -16.15
C THR A 51 -30.20 -6.92 -17.34
N VAL A 52 -29.52 -5.79 -17.12
CA VAL A 52 -28.89 -5.05 -18.22
C VAL A 52 -27.88 -5.99 -18.86
N ARG A 53 -28.11 -6.37 -20.11
CA ARG A 53 -27.21 -7.23 -20.88
C ARG A 53 -26.01 -6.40 -21.32
N CYS A 54 -24.91 -6.46 -20.58
CA CYS A 54 -23.64 -5.91 -21.04
C CYS A 54 -23.18 -6.64 -22.31
N CYS A 55 -23.22 -5.93 -23.44
CA CYS A 55 -22.53 -6.37 -24.65
C CYS A 55 -21.05 -5.97 -24.55
N SER A 56 -20.15 -6.94 -24.63
CA SER A 56 -18.71 -6.68 -24.75
C SER A 56 -18.43 -5.89 -26.04
N SER A 57 -17.89 -4.68 -25.92
CA SER A 57 -17.42 -3.89 -27.05
C SER A 57 -15.99 -3.41 -26.79
N SER A 58 -15.17 -3.41 -27.84
CA SER A 58 -13.72 -3.24 -27.79
C SER A 58 -13.26 -1.82 -27.43
N HIS A 59 -12.04 -1.73 -26.89
CA HIS A 59 -11.35 -0.53 -26.43
C HIS A 59 -11.64 0.78 -27.19
N GLN A 60 -12.09 1.80 -26.45
CA GLN A 60 -11.82 3.22 -26.71
C GLN A 60 -11.62 3.96 -25.36
N PRO A 61 -10.91 5.11 -25.33
CA PRO A 61 -10.53 5.79 -24.09
C PRO A 61 -11.72 6.44 -23.36
N PRO A 62 -11.62 6.65 -22.03
CA PRO A 62 -12.76 7.09 -21.23
C PRO A 62 -13.13 8.54 -21.54
N THR A 63 -14.35 8.73 -22.02
CA THR A 63 -14.99 10.05 -22.12
C THR A 63 -16.15 10.08 -21.12
N THR A 64 -16.25 11.15 -20.34
CA THR A 64 -17.24 11.27 -19.24
C THR A 64 -18.64 11.59 -19.78
N THR A 65 -19.29 10.62 -20.43
CA THR A 65 -20.70 10.74 -20.82
C THR A 65 -21.61 10.18 -19.72
N PRO A 66 -22.65 10.91 -19.27
CA PRO A 66 -23.61 10.36 -18.31
C PRO A 66 -24.33 9.15 -18.91
N ILE A 67 -24.64 8.15 -18.08
CA ILE A 67 -25.43 6.99 -18.50
C ILE A 67 -26.88 7.49 -18.69
N PRO A 68 -27.46 7.38 -19.91
CA PRO A 68 -28.80 7.89 -20.15
C PRO A 68 -29.81 7.17 -19.26
N ALA A 69 -30.73 7.89 -18.62
CA ALA A 69 -31.61 7.31 -17.61
C ALA A 69 -32.49 6.16 -18.14
N ALA A 70 -32.82 6.16 -19.44
CA ALA A 70 -33.49 5.06 -20.13
C ALA A 70 -32.70 3.72 -20.12
N ALA A 71 -31.36 3.76 -20.00
CA ALA A 71 -30.53 2.57 -19.84
C ALA A 71 -30.52 2.03 -18.39
N VAL A 72 -30.84 2.88 -17.41
CA VAL A 72 -30.93 2.53 -15.97
C VAL A 72 -32.34 2.07 -15.61
N PHE A 73 -33.35 2.86 -15.95
CA PHE A 73 -34.74 2.62 -15.60
C PHE A 73 -35.50 1.79 -16.65
N GLY A 74 -34.99 1.69 -17.87
CA GLY A 74 -35.64 0.96 -18.97
C GLY A 74 -36.63 1.83 -19.76
N PRO A 75 -37.39 1.23 -20.70
CA PRO A 75 -38.33 1.96 -21.55
C PRO A 75 -39.53 2.50 -20.76
N LYS A 76 -40.20 3.51 -21.33
CA LYS A 76 -41.47 4.05 -20.82
C LYS A 76 -42.57 2.97 -20.83
N LYS A 77 -43.41 2.96 -19.80
CA LYS A 77 -44.58 2.10 -19.62
C LYS A 77 -45.81 2.75 -20.26
N GLU A 78 -46.62 1.96 -20.96
CA GLU A 78 -47.88 2.42 -21.58
C GLU A 78 -49.04 2.32 -20.58
N LEU A 79 -49.96 3.30 -20.60
CA LEU A 79 -51.20 3.31 -19.82
C LEU A 79 -52.34 2.68 -20.65
N THR A 80 -53.18 1.85 -20.03
CA THR A 80 -54.23 1.09 -20.73
C THR A 80 -55.65 1.47 -20.32
N GLY A 81 -56.52 1.69 -21.31
CA GLY A 81 -57.96 1.86 -21.11
C GLY A 81 -58.34 2.93 -20.07
N ILE A 82 -58.86 2.49 -18.93
CA ILE A 82 -59.35 3.35 -17.83
C ILE A 82 -58.22 4.20 -17.22
N GLU A 83 -56.99 3.70 -17.22
CA GLU A 83 -55.80 4.40 -16.72
C GLU A 83 -55.54 5.72 -17.46
N SER A 84 -55.72 5.73 -18.79
CA SER A 84 -55.60 6.95 -19.61
C SER A 84 -56.66 8.00 -19.28
N LEU A 85 -57.87 7.56 -18.90
CA LEU A 85 -58.94 8.44 -18.45
C LEU A 85 -58.58 9.05 -17.08
N VAL A 86 -58.06 8.24 -16.17
CA VAL A 86 -57.62 8.66 -14.83
C VAL A 86 -56.45 9.66 -14.89
N ASP A 87 -55.54 9.52 -15.86
CA ASP A 87 -54.43 10.47 -16.05
C ASP A 87 -54.89 11.88 -16.48
N SER A 88 -55.99 11.96 -17.22
CA SER A 88 -56.54 13.22 -17.74
C SER A 88 -57.33 14.05 -16.72
N VAL A 89 -57.70 13.50 -15.55
CA VAL A 89 -58.67 14.13 -14.62
C VAL A 89 -58.05 14.42 -13.24
N PRO A 90 -57.93 15.72 -12.85
CA PRO A 90 -57.42 16.12 -11.54
C PRO A 90 -58.26 15.59 -10.35
N PRO A 91 -57.67 15.42 -9.14
CA PRO A 91 -58.32 14.76 -8.01
C PRO A 91 -59.67 15.39 -7.57
N PRO A 92 -59.82 16.73 -7.48
CA PRO A 92 -61.10 17.34 -7.11
C PRO A 92 -62.20 17.07 -8.15
N VAL A 93 -61.83 17.09 -9.44
CA VAL A 93 -62.75 16.80 -10.54
C VAL A 93 -63.15 15.32 -10.53
N ARG A 94 -62.19 14.41 -10.29
CA ARG A 94 -62.43 12.96 -10.18
C ARG A 94 -63.33 12.59 -9.01
N GLN A 95 -63.22 13.29 -7.88
CA GLN A 95 -64.12 13.12 -6.73
C GLN A 95 -65.52 13.67 -7.03
N ALA A 96 -65.63 14.83 -7.68
CA ALA A 96 -66.92 15.40 -8.07
C ALA A 96 -67.65 14.54 -9.12
N THR A 97 -66.94 14.03 -10.14
CA THR A 97 -67.54 13.15 -11.16
C THR A 97 -67.90 11.79 -10.60
N SER A 98 -67.11 11.21 -9.68
CA SER A 98 -67.47 9.94 -9.04
C SER A 98 -68.73 10.07 -8.18
N ALA A 99 -68.88 11.15 -7.41
CA ALA A 99 -70.09 11.45 -6.67
C ALA A 99 -71.31 11.64 -7.60
N LEU A 100 -71.13 12.31 -8.74
CA LEU A 100 -72.19 12.52 -9.73
C LEU A 100 -72.60 11.20 -10.42
N VAL A 101 -71.65 10.34 -10.78
CA VAL A 101 -71.93 9.00 -11.35
C VAL A 101 -72.70 8.13 -10.35
N PHE A 102 -72.30 8.13 -9.07
CA PHE A 102 -73.02 7.40 -8.03
C PHE A 102 -74.44 7.95 -7.82
N ALA A 103 -74.59 9.27 -7.64
CA ALA A 103 -75.91 9.90 -7.46
C ALA A 103 -76.83 9.69 -8.68
N GLY A 104 -76.28 9.80 -9.89
CA GLY A 104 -76.99 9.52 -11.14
C GLY A 104 -77.43 8.06 -11.25
N ALA A 105 -76.58 7.11 -10.87
CA ALA A 105 -76.93 5.68 -10.87
C ALA A 105 -78.01 5.35 -9.83
N VAL A 106 -77.95 5.94 -8.62
CA VAL A 106 -78.99 5.82 -7.59
C VAL A 106 -80.32 6.39 -8.08
N ALA A 107 -80.33 7.59 -8.67
CA ALA A 107 -81.53 8.24 -9.19
C ALA A 107 -82.14 7.48 -10.38
N ALA A 108 -81.31 7.02 -11.32
CA ALA A 108 -81.73 6.19 -12.45
C ALA A 108 -82.29 4.84 -11.97
N GLY A 109 -81.67 4.23 -10.96
CA GLY A 109 -82.15 3.00 -10.33
C GLY A 109 -83.51 3.19 -9.67
N PHE A 110 -83.72 4.30 -8.97
CA PHE A 110 -85.00 4.65 -8.35
C PHE A 110 -86.11 4.82 -9.42
N GLY A 111 -85.82 5.56 -10.49
CA GLY A 111 -86.74 5.77 -11.60
C GLY A 111 -87.08 4.48 -12.37
N LEU A 112 -86.10 3.62 -12.64
CA LEU A 112 -86.31 2.32 -13.28
C LEU A 112 -87.10 1.37 -12.37
N GLY A 113 -86.82 1.37 -11.07
CA GLY A 113 -87.56 0.57 -10.09
C GLY A 113 -89.03 0.97 -9.98
N LEU A 114 -89.34 2.28 -10.00
CA LEU A 114 -90.71 2.79 -10.12
C LEU A 114 -91.38 2.31 -11.42
N ARG A 115 -90.68 2.43 -12.55
CA ARG A 115 -91.25 2.15 -13.89
C ARG A 115 -91.49 0.65 -14.15
N LEU A 116 -90.68 -0.24 -13.57
CA LEU A 116 -90.76 -1.68 -13.78
C LEU A 116 -91.55 -2.43 -12.69
N GLY A 117 -91.53 -1.95 -11.44
CA GLY A 117 -92.20 -2.62 -10.31
C GLY A 117 -93.39 -1.87 -9.71
N GLY A 118 -93.69 -0.65 -10.16
CA GLY A 118 -94.92 0.09 -9.83
C GLY A 118 -95.09 0.54 -8.37
N ASN A 119 -94.20 0.17 -7.45
CA ASN A 119 -94.30 0.49 -6.03
C ASN A 119 -92.97 1.03 -5.45
N ARG A 120 -93.06 1.63 -4.25
CA ARG A 120 -91.91 2.26 -3.58
C ARG A 120 -90.81 1.26 -3.15
N ILE A 121 -91.15 -0.02 -2.99
CA ILE A 121 -90.19 -1.07 -2.62
C ILE A 121 -89.32 -1.43 -3.84
N ALA A 122 -89.91 -1.58 -5.01
CA ALA A 122 -89.19 -1.77 -6.27
C ALA A 122 -88.32 -0.56 -6.64
N ALA A 123 -88.82 0.66 -6.37
CA ALA A 123 -88.04 1.90 -6.51
C ALA A 123 -86.76 1.87 -5.63
N ALA A 124 -86.90 1.56 -4.34
CA ALA A 124 -85.76 1.43 -3.43
C ALA A 124 -84.81 0.30 -3.87
N GLY A 125 -85.33 -0.85 -4.29
CA GLY A 125 -84.54 -1.97 -4.78
C GLY A 125 -83.71 -1.63 -6.03
N GLY A 126 -84.31 -0.94 -7.01
CA GLY A 126 -83.61 -0.47 -8.21
C GLY A 126 -82.52 0.56 -7.89
N ALA A 127 -82.81 1.49 -6.96
CA ALA A 127 -81.85 2.49 -6.50
C ALA A 127 -80.63 1.85 -5.82
N VAL A 128 -80.83 0.85 -4.98
CA VAL A 128 -79.76 0.07 -4.35
C VAL A 128 -78.95 -0.71 -5.40
N ALA A 129 -79.62 -1.36 -6.36
CA ALA A 129 -78.95 -2.17 -7.38
C ALA A 129 -78.03 -1.34 -8.30
N LEU A 130 -78.53 -0.25 -8.88
CA LEU A 130 -77.70 0.63 -9.72
C LEU A 130 -76.75 1.51 -8.91
N GLY A 131 -77.12 1.92 -7.69
CA GLY A 131 -76.21 2.58 -6.77
C GLY A 131 -74.99 1.72 -6.44
N ALA A 132 -75.18 0.42 -6.18
CA ALA A 132 -74.09 -0.52 -5.96
C ALA A 132 -73.20 -0.70 -7.22
N ALA A 133 -73.79 -0.72 -8.42
CA ALA A 133 -73.03 -0.78 -9.67
C ALA A 133 -72.21 0.51 -9.91
N GLY A 134 -72.79 1.69 -9.67
CA GLY A 134 -72.09 2.98 -9.74
C GLY A 134 -70.98 3.10 -8.70
N ALA A 135 -71.21 2.63 -7.47
CA ALA A 135 -70.18 2.53 -6.44
C ALA A 135 -69.03 1.60 -6.86
N ALA A 136 -69.33 0.43 -7.44
CA ALA A 136 -68.31 -0.48 -7.94
C ALA A 136 -67.47 0.12 -9.08
N ALA A 137 -68.10 0.82 -10.03
CA ALA A 137 -67.41 1.48 -11.13
C ALA A 137 -66.51 2.64 -10.64
N THR A 138 -67.00 3.46 -9.71
CA THR A 138 -66.22 4.57 -9.12
C THR A 138 -65.11 4.08 -8.20
N TYR A 139 -65.30 2.96 -7.51
CA TYR A 139 -64.24 2.27 -6.77
C TYR A 139 -63.15 1.78 -7.71
N ALA A 140 -63.50 1.08 -8.80
CA ALA A 140 -62.54 0.57 -9.78
C ALA A 140 -61.70 1.69 -10.42
N ALA A 141 -62.33 2.81 -10.79
CA ALA A 141 -61.62 3.97 -11.34
C ALA A 141 -60.67 4.64 -10.33
N ASN A 142 -61.04 4.69 -9.04
CA ASN A 142 -60.18 5.26 -8.01
C ASN A 142 -59.10 4.28 -7.53
N SER A 143 -59.29 2.96 -7.64
CA SER A 143 -58.27 1.97 -7.28
C SER A 143 -57.08 1.95 -8.24
N CYS A 144 -57.24 2.34 -9.51
CA CYS A 144 -56.14 2.44 -10.48
C CYS A 144 -55.32 3.74 -10.36
N VAL A 145 -55.73 4.70 -9.52
CA VAL A 145 -55.01 5.97 -9.32
C VAL A 145 -53.55 5.79 -8.86
N PRO A 146 -53.26 4.98 -7.82
CA PRO A 146 -51.87 4.75 -7.40
C PRO A 146 -51.02 4.06 -8.49
N GLU A 147 -51.57 3.11 -9.25
CA GLU A 147 -50.91 2.46 -10.40
C GLU A 147 -50.58 3.46 -11.52
N VAL A 148 -51.53 4.34 -11.89
CA VAL A 148 -51.30 5.42 -12.87
C VAL A 148 -50.22 6.39 -12.40
N ALA A 149 -50.20 6.74 -11.11
CA ALA A 149 -49.19 7.61 -10.52
C ALA A 149 -47.79 6.96 -10.56
N ALA A 150 -47.69 5.65 -10.30
CA ALA A 150 -46.45 4.88 -10.42
C ALA A 150 -45.95 4.81 -11.88
N VAL A 151 -46.82 4.54 -12.85
CA VAL A 151 -46.45 4.57 -14.28
C VAL A 151 -46.00 5.95 -14.72
N SER A 152 -46.66 7.01 -14.25
CA SER A 152 -46.28 8.41 -14.51
C SER A 152 -44.89 8.74 -13.95
N LEU A 153 -44.60 8.33 -12.71
CA LEU A 153 -43.29 8.47 -12.07
C LEU A 153 -42.19 7.72 -12.83
N HIS A 154 -42.44 6.46 -13.23
CA HIS A 154 -41.51 5.68 -14.05
C HIS A 154 -41.23 6.38 -15.38
N ASN A 155 -42.26 6.92 -16.04
CA ASN A 155 -42.14 7.61 -17.33
C ASN A 155 -41.43 8.96 -17.23
N TYR A 156 -41.51 9.61 -16.07
CA TYR A 156 -40.69 10.79 -15.74
C TYR A 156 -39.22 10.39 -15.60
N ALA A 157 -38.91 9.41 -14.73
CA ALA A 157 -37.53 8.94 -14.51
C ALA A 157 -36.86 8.39 -15.77
N ALA A 158 -37.55 7.57 -16.56
CA ALA A 158 -37.09 7.05 -17.85
C ALA A 158 -37.07 8.12 -18.97
N GLY A 159 -37.65 9.30 -18.73
CA GLY A 159 -37.65 10.45 -19.63
C GLY A 159 -36.54 11.47 -19.39
N CYS A 160 -35.78 11.35 -18.29
CA CYS A 160 -34.65 12.21 -18.00
C CYS A 160 -33.39 11.78 -18.76
N ASP A 161 -32.52 12.73 -19.11
CA ASP A 161 -31.21 12.42 -19.69
C ASP A 161 -30.23 11.92 -18.61
N ASP A 162 -30.17 12.59 -17.45
CA ASP A 162 -29.35 12.22 -16.30
C ASP A 162 -30.23 11.73 -15.12
N PRO A 163 -30.03 10.51 -14.59
CA PRO A 163 -30.76 10.04 -13.40
C PRO A 163 -30.50 10.89 -12.15
N LEU A 164 -29.37 11.61 -12.04
CA LEU A 164 -29.08 12.50 -10.93
C LEU A 164 -29.75 13.89 -11.04
N ALA A 165 -30.51 14.15 -12.11
CA ALA A 165 -31.25 15.39 -12.31
C ALA A 165 -32.67 15.39 -11.70
N LEU A 166 -33.15 14.25 -11.17
CA LEU A 166 -34.48 14.18 -10.56
C LEU A 166 -34.62 15.14 -9.37
N GLY A 167 -35.63 16.02 -9.43
CA GLY A 167 -36.01 16.89 -8.33
C GLY A 167 -36.99 16.22 -7.38
N ARG A 168 -36.80 16.45 -6.08
CA ARG A 168 -37.80 16.09 -5.06
C ARG A 168 -39.13 16.79 -5.29
N GLU A 169 -39.07 18.04 -5.73
CA GLU A 169 -40.23 18.88 -6.05
C GLU A 169 -41.06 18.28 -7.19
N ASP A 170 -40.42 17.70 -8.22
CA ASP A 170 -41.12 17.07 -9.34
C ASP A 170 -41.89 15.81 -8.90
N ILE A 171 -41.26 14.99 -8.05
CA ILE A 171 -41.86 13.76 -7.53
C ILE A 171 -43.04 14.09 -6.60
N GLU A 172 -42.91 15.15 -5.80
CA GLU A 172 -44.01 15.66 -4.97
C GLU A 172 -45.10 16.32 -5.84
N ALA A 173 -44.77 16.97 -6.96
CA ALA A 173 -45.74 17.46 -7.93
C ALA A 173 -46.51 16.33 -8.64
N ILE A 174 -45.85 15.22 -8.99
CA ILE A 174 -46.47 14.00 -9.52
C ILE A 174 -47.42 13.41 -8.48
N ALA A 175 -46.97 13.24 -7.23
CA ALA A 175 -47.81 12.74 -6.13
C ALA A 175 -49.06 13.61 -5.92
N ASN A 176 -48.90 14.93 -5.92
CA ASN A 176 -49.98 15.91 -5.82
C ASN A 176 -50.93 15.89 -7.03
N LYS A 177 -50.42 15.69 -8.27
CA LYS A 177 -51.25 15.58 -9.50
C LYS A 177 -52.29 14.46 -9.38
N TYR A 178 -51.93 13.32 -8.79
CA TYR A 178 -52.84 12.18 -8.66
C TYR A 178 -53.60 12.12 -7.32
N GLY A 179 -53.17 12.90 -6.31
CA GLY A 179 -53.71 12.84 -4.95
C GLY A 179 -53.20 11.63 -4.17
N VAL A 180 -51.96 11.23 -4.43
CA VAL A 180 -51.30 10.02 -3.92
C VAL A 180 -50.28 10.44 -2.85
N SER A 181 -50.23 9.72 -1.73
CA SER A 181 -49.20 9.93 -0.70
C SER A 181 -48.02 8.98 -0.90
N LYS A 182 -46.84 9.33 -0.36
CA LYS A 182 -45.67 8.42 -0.35
C LYS A 182 -45.90 7.11 0.43
N GLN A 183 -46.97 7.04 1.25
CA GLN A 183 -47.35 5.84 2.01
C GLN A 183 -48.23 4.86 1.21
N ASN A 184 -48.66 5.21 0.00
CA ASN A 184 -49.46 4.32 -0.84
C ASN A 184 -48.60 3.16 -1.39
N GLU A 185 -49.03 1.91 -1.18
CA GLU A 185 -48.21 0.71 -1.44
C GLU A 185 -47.59 0.68 -2.85
N GLU A 186 -48.35 0.98 -3.90
CA GLU A 186 -47.90 0.88 -5.30
C GLU A 186 -46.96 2.03 -5.72
N PHE A 187 -47.22 3.25 -5.23
CA PHE A 187 -46.36 4.40 -5.52
C PHE A 187 -45.02 4.30 -4.78
N ASN A 188 -45.03 3.83 -3.52
CA ASN A 188 -43.78 3.54 -2.80
C ASN A 188 -43.02 2.36 -3.43
N ALA A 189 -43.73 1.32 -3.90
CA ALA A 189 -43.09 0.21 -4.61
C ALA A 189 -42.33 0.66 -5.87
N GLU A 190 -42.86 1.63 -6.62
CA GLU A 190 -42.15 2.18 -7.78
C GLU A 190 -40.96 3.08 -7.39
N LEU A 191 -41.09 3.93 -6.37
CA LEU A 191 -39.95 4.69 -5.81
C LEU A 191 -38.81 3.75 -5.40
N CYS A 192 -39.16 2.66 -4.70
CA CYS A 192 -38.25 1.60 -4.29
C CYS A 192 -37.64 0.84 -5.47
N ASP A 193 -38.41 0.52 -6.52
CA ASP A 193 -37.90 -0.17 -7.72
C ASP A 193 -36.93 0.72 -8.53
N LEU A 194 -37.24 2.01 -8.68
CA LEU A 194 -36.33 3.01 -9.28
C LEU A 194 -35.03 3.13 -8.47
N TYR A 195 -35.12 3.18 -7.14
CA TYR A 195 -33.95 3.16 -6.26
C TYR A 195 -33.10 1.88 -6.41
N CYS A 196 -33.74 0.71 -6.44
CA CYS A 196 -33.09 -0.58 -6.68
C CYS A 196 -32.34 -0.63 -8.01
N ARG A 197 -32.95 -0.14 -9.10
CA ARG A 197 -32.32 -0.05 -10.44
C ARG A 197 -31.13 0.90 -10.42
N PHE A 198 -31.29 2.08 -9.80
CA PHE A 198 -30.21 3.06 -9.69
C PHE A 198 -29.00 2.50 -8.92
N VAL A 199 -29.19 1.98 -7.71
CA VAL A 199 -28.11 1.36 -6.89
C VAL A 199 -27.43 0.22 -7.65
N SER A 200 -28.19 -0.61 -8.37
CA SER A 200 -27.64 -1.72 -9.19
C SER A 200 -26.85 -1.23 -10.41
N SER A 201 -27.12 -0.03 -10.93
CA SER A 201 -26.42 0.57 -12.06
C SER A 201 -25.15 1.34 -11.67
N VAL A 202 -25.14 1.92 -10.46
CA VAL A 202 -24.02 2.71 -9.92
C VAL A 202 -22.87 1.81 -9.44
N ILE A 203 -23.19 0.64 -8.89
CA ILE A 203 -22.17 -0.28 -8.35
C ILE A 203 -21.54 -1.07 -9.50
N PRO A 204 -20.22 -0.95 -9.74
CA PRO A 204 -19.55 -1.58 -10.87
C PRO A 204 -19.48 -3.11 -10.72
N PRO A 205 -19.40 -3.85 -11.86
CA PRO A 205 -19.28 -5.31 -11.86
C PRO A 205 -17.98 -5.78 -11.20
N GLY A 206 -17.84 -7.10 -10.98
CA GLY A 206 -16.76 -7.68 -10.19
C GLY A 206 -15.34 -7.27 -10.58
N GLY A 207 -15.07 -7.14 -11.88
CA GLY A 207 -13.76 -6.78 -12.44
C GLY A 207 -13.34 -5.31 -12.33
N GLU A 208 -14.27 -4.37 -12.14
CA GLU A 208 -13.98 -2.92 -12.14
C GLU A 208 -13.95 -2.33 -10.72
N ASN A 209 -12.94 -1.51 -10.39
CA ASN A 209 -12.85 -0.90 -9.06
C ASN A 209 -13.89 0.22 -8.88
N LEU A 210 -14.23 0.52 -7.62
CA LEU A 210 -15.01 1.71 -7.28
C LEU A 210 -14.25 2.99 -7.67
N LYS A 211 -15.00 4.03 -8.04
CA LYS A 211 -14.51 5.35 -8.45
C LYS A 211 -14.46 6.34 -7.28
N GLY A 212 -15.32 6.15 -6.28
CA GLY A 212 -15.43 6.96 -5.07
C GLY A 212 -16.51 8.04 -5.12
N ASP A 213 -17.29 8.11 -6.21
CA ASP A 213 -18.45 8.99 -6.38
C ASP A 213 -19.79 8.28 -6.09
N GLU A 214 -19.80 6.94 -6.04
CA GLU A 214 -20.99 6.10 -5.92
C GLU A 214 -21.82 6.43 -4.66
N VAL A 215 -21.16 6.62 -3.53
CA VAL A 215 -21.81 6.93 -2.24
C VAL A 215 -22.54 8.28 -2.33
N GLY A 216 -21.89 9.30 -2.89
CA GLY A 216 -22.49 10.63 -3.07
C GLY A 216 -23.65 10.62 -4.05
N ALA A 217 -23.52 9.86 -5.16
CA ALA A 217 -24.59 9.67 -6.14
C ALA A 217 -25.82 8.99 -5.51
N ILE A 218 -25.63 7.92 -4.74
CA ILE A 218 -26.73 7.19 -4.07
C ILE A 218 -27.39 8.06 -2.99
N ILE A 219 -26.63 8.80 -2.18
CA ILE A 219 -27.21 9.73 -1.18
C ILE A 219 -28.01 10.84 -1.86
N LYS A 220 -27.48 11.46 -2.94
CA LYS A 220 -28.20 12.49 -3.71
C LYS A 220 -29.52 11.93 -4.27
N PHE A 221 -29.49 10.73 -4.85
CA PHE A 221 -30.66 10.08 -5.43
C PHE A 221 -31.69 9.67 -4.38
N LYS A 222 -31.27 9.10 -3.24
CA LYS A 222 -32.13 8.81 -2.08
C LYS A 222 -32.89 10.05 -1.63
N ASN A 223 -32.17 11.17 -1.48
CA ASN A 223 -32.72 12.45 -1.02
C ASN A 223 -33.66 13.08 -2.06
N ALA A 224 -33.39 12.89 -3.36
CA ALA A 224 -34.26 13.31 -4.45
C ALA A 224 -35.60 12.54 -4.46
N LEU A 225 -35.55 11.21 -4.38
CA LEU A 225 -36.77 10.38 -4.24
C LEU A 225 -37.51 10.67 -2.92
N GLY A 226 -36.78 11.07 -1.88
CA GLY A 226 -37.30 11.31 -0.54
C GLY A 226 -37.74 10.01 0.14
N ILE A 227 -36.93 8.96 -0.01
CA ILE A 227 -37.10 7.65 0.64
C ILE A 227 -36.39 7.68 1.99
N ASP A 228 -37.05 7.16 3.03
CA ASP A 228 -36.49 7.06 4.38
C ASP A 228 -35.42 5.96 4.49
N ASP A 229 -34.46 6.12 5.41
CA ASP A 229 -33.38 5.15 5.64
C ASP A 229 -33.81 3.68 5.82
N PRO A 230 -34.87 3.31 6.57
CA PRO A 230 -35.31 1.91 6.66
C PRO A 230 -35.79 1.31 5.32
N ASP A 231 -36.50 2.09 4.50
CA ASP A 231 -37.00 1.64 3.20
C ASP A 231 -35.84 1.52 2.20
N ALA A 232 -34.94 2.51 2.16
CA ALA A 232 -33.72 2.44 1.37
C ALA A 232 -32.84 1.24 1.80
N ALA A 233 -32.68 0.99 3.10
CA ALA A 233 -31.93 -0.15 3.61
C ALA A 233 -32.57 -1.50 3.21
N ALA A 234 -33.91 -1.59 3.16
CA ALA A 234 -34.61 -2.75 2.64
C ALA A 234 -34.30 -2.99 1.14
N MET A 235 -34.21 -1.93 0.33
CA MET A 235 -33.82 -2.07 -1.08
C MET A 235 -32.35 -2.48 -1.25
N HIS A 236 -31.41 -1.94 -0.45
CA HIS A 236 -30.03 -2.44 -0.41
C HIS A 236 -29.96 -3.93 -0.01
N MET A 237 -30.81 -4.36 0.94
CA MET A 237 -30.96 -5.77 1.32
C MET A 237 -31.47 -6.64 0.16
N GLU A 238 -32.39 -6.16 -0.68
CA GLU A 238 -32.89 -6.90 -1.85
C GLU A 238 -31.86 -6.99 -2.98
N VAL A 239 -31.19 -5.89 -3.35
CA VAL A 239 -30.07 -5.89 -4.32
C VAL A 239 -28.96 -6.84 -3.84
N SER A 240 -28.65 -6.78 -2.54
CA SER A 240 -27.69 -7.68 -1.89
C SER A 240 -28.13 -9.13 -1.93
N LEU A 241 -29.42 -9.42 -1.71
CA LEU A 241 -29.98 -10.77 -1.78
C LEU A 241 -29.92 -11.34 -3.21
N TYR A 242 -30.25 -10.52 -4.21
CA TYR A 242 -30.14 -10.92 -5.61
C TYR A 242 -28.70 -11.21 -6.00
N SER A 243 -27.78 -10.26 -5.78
CA SER A 243 -26.34 -10.41 -6.04
C SER A 243 -25.77 -11.65 -5.33
N PHE A 244 -26.11 -11.86 -4.07
CA PHE A 244 -25.64 -13.00 -3.29
C PHE A 244 -26.18 -14.36 -3.76
N ILE A 245 -27.46 -14.45 -4.13
CA ILE A 245 -28.06 -15.68 -4.67
C ILE A 245 -27.46 -16.00 -6.04
N VAL A 246 -27.29 -14.99 -6.90
CA VAL A 246 -26.64 -15.13 -8.21
C VAL A 246 -25.19 -15.57 -8.04
N GLY A 247 -24.42 -14.91 -7.18
CA GLY A 247 -23.04 -15.29 -6.86
C GLY A 247 -22.90 -16.69 -6.24
N ARG A 248 -23.84 -17.14 -5.39
CA ARG A 248 -23.85 -18.52 -4.89
C ARG A 248 -24.21 -19.55 -5.96
N ARG A 249 -25.14 -19.24 -6.87
CA ARG A 249 -25.48 -20.11 -8.00
C ARG A 249 -24.30 -20.25 -8.95
N ILE A 250 -23.71 -19.12 -9.34
CA ILE A 250 -22.53 -19.08 -10.21
C ILE A 250 -21.38 -19.82 -9.54
N PHE A 251 -21.03 -19.53 -8.29
CA PHE A 251 -19.95 -20.26 -7.60
C PHE A 251 -20.17 -21.78 -7.53
N ARG A 252 -21.41 -22.26 -7.40
CA ARG A 252 -21.70 -23.69 -7.47
C ARG A 252 -21.50 -24.25 -8.89
N GLN A 253 -22.02 -23.54 -9.89
CA GLN A 253 -21.86 -23.88 -11.30
C GLN A 253 -20.38 -23.85 -11.73
N SER A 254 -19.59 -22.91 -11.21
CA SER A 254 -18.13 -22.81 -11.38
C SER A 254 -17.38 -24.04 -10.84
N LEU A 255 -17.84 -24.65 -9.74
CA LEU A 255 -17.28 -25.92 -9.25
C LEU A 255 -17.65 -27.11 -10.16
N GLU A 256 -18.74 -27.00 -10.93
CA GLU A 256 -19.23 -28.01 -11.88
C GLU A 256 -18.67 -27.80 -13.30
N THR A 257 -18.16 -26.61 -13.64
CA THR A 257 -17.65 -26.25 -14.99
C THR A 257 -16.19 -25.74 -15.04
N GLY A 258 -15.54 -25.51 -13.90
CA GLY A 258 -14.14 -25.07 -13.80
C GLY A 258 -13.90 -23.54 -13.91
N ASP A 259 -14.93 -22.75 -14.21
CA ASP A 259 -14.84 -21.29 -14.35
C ASP A 259 -14.81 -20.58 -12.98
N HIS A 260 -13.65 -20.58 -12.34
CA HIS A 260 -13.47 -19.98 -11.00
C HIS A 260 -13.57 -18.45 -10.99
N ASP A 261 -13.30 -17.76 -12.10
CA ASP A 261 -13.20 -16.30 -12.14
C ASP A 261 -14.59 -15.64 -12.04
N ALA A 262 -15.60 -16.14 -12.76
CA ALA A 262 -16.98 -15.66 -12.63
C ALA A 262 -17.50 -15.77 -11.19
N GLY A 263 -17.09 -16.80 -10.45
CA GLY A 263 -17.41 -16.98 -9.03
C GLY A 263 -16.69 -16.01 -8.09
N MET A 264 -15.51 -15.51 -8.45
CA MET A 264 -14.77 -14.49 -7.69
C MET A 264 -15.29 -13.08 -7.98
N GLU A 265 -15.63 -12.76 -9.23
CA GLU A 265 -16.18 -11.47 -9.61
C GLU A 265 -17.47 -11.13 -8.85
N GLN A 266 -18.40 -12.09 -8.78
CA GLN A 266 -19.66 -11.89 -8.05
C GLN A 266 -19.43 -11.66 -6.54
N ARG A 267 -18.40 -12.28 -5.95
CA ARG A 267 -18.01 -12.01 -4.56
C ARG A 267 -17.45 -10.59 -4.39
N ARG A 268 -16.63 -10.11 -5.34
CA ARG A 268 -16.12 -8.72 -5.33
C ARG A 268 -17.25 -7.70 -5.49
N ALA A 269 -18.21 -7.93 -6.39
CA ALA A 269 -19.38 -7.07 -6.55
C ALA A 269 -20.22 -7.00 -5.26
N PHE A 270 -20.45 -8.14 -4.61
CA PHE A 270 -21.13 -8.22 -3.32
C PHE A 270 -20.37 -7.48 -2.19
N GLN A 271 -19.03 -7.58 -2.16
CA GLN A 271 -18.20 -6.84 -1.20
C GLN A 271 -18.26 -5.32 -1.41
N LYS A 272 -18.25 -4.84 -2.68
CA LYS A 272 -18.43 -3.42 -3.02
C LYS A 272 -19.78 -2.91 -2.55
N LEU A 273 -20.86 -3.65 -2.81
CA LEU A 273 -22.20 -3.32 -2.33
C LEU A 273 -22.26 -3.23 -0.81
N ILE A 274 -21.64 -4.16 -0.07
CA ILE A 274 -21.54 -4.07 1.40
C ILE A 274 -20.84 -2.79 1.83
N TYR A 275 -19.70 -2.47 1.23
CA TYR A 275 -18.92 -1.27 1.57
C TYR A 275 -19.69 0.02 1.27
N VAL A 276 -20.22 0.18 0.05
CA VAL A 276 -21.01 1.34 -0.35
C VAL A 276 -22.25 1.50 0.53
N SER A 277 -22.95 0.40 0.85
CA SER A 277 -24.11 0.46 1.75
C SER A 277 -23.73 0.96 3.14
N ASN A 278 -22.64 0.47 3.73
CA ASN A 278 -22.17 0.95 5.04
C ASN A 278 -21.89 2.47 5.02
N LEU A 279 -21.27 2.99 3.95
CA LEU A 279 -20.99 4.43 3.84
C LEU A 279 -22.24 5.27 3.55
N VAL A 280 -23.21 4.77 2.77
CA VAL A 280 -24.48 5.47 2.48
C VAL A 280 -25.35 5.67 3.72
N PHE A 281 -25.34 4.69 4.65
CA PHE A 281 -26.14 4.75 5.88
C PHE A 281 -25.36 5.22 7.12
N GLY A 282 -24.04 5.10 7.16
CA GLY A 282 -23.22 5.55 8.30
C GLY A 282 -23.69 4.95 9.63
N ASP A 283 -24.06 5.81 10.59
CA ASP A 283 -24.61 5.39 11.89
C ASP A 283 -25.95 4.63 11.76
N ALA A 284 -26.74 4.91 10.71
CA ALA A 284 -27.97 4.19 10.39
C ALA A 284 -27.72 2.78 9.77
N SER A 285 -26.46 2.36 9.60
CA SER A 285 -26.10 1.00 9.15
C SER A 285 -26.64 -0.11 10.06
N THR A 286 -27.16 0.22 11.25
CA THR A 286 -27.99 -0.68 12.07
C THR A 286 -29.17 -1.28 11.29
N PHE A 287 -29.76 -0.56 10.32
CA PHE A 287 -30.85 -1.10 9.50
C PHE A 287 -30.40 -2.25 8.58
N LEU A 288 -29.10 -2.32 8.25
CA LEU A 288 -28.54 -3.41 7.45
C LEU A 288 -28.36 -4.70 8.24
N LEU A 289 -28.33 -4.67 9.59
CA LEU A 289 -28.06 -5.82 10.48
C LEU A 289 -28.66 -7.18 10.07
N PRO A 290 -29.89 -7.28 9.51
CA PRO A 290 -30.42 -8.52 8.95
C PRO A 290 -29.47 -9.25 7.97
N TRP A 291 -28.61 -8.55 7.21
CA TRP A 291 -27.66 -9.16 6.26
C TRP A 291 -26.76 -10.24 6.85
N LYS A 292 -26.28 -10.05 8.09
CA LYS A 292 -25.41 -11.01 8.78
C LYS A 292 -26.10 -12.37 8.91
N ARG A 293 -27.39 -12.34 9.29
CA ARG A 293 -28.24 -13.53 9.47
C ARG A 293 -28.67 -14.14 8.13
N VAL A 294 -29.04 -13.31 7.16
CA VAL A 294 -29.56 -13.76 5.85
C VAL A 294 -28.47 -14.38 4.99
N PHE A 295 -27.27 -13.76 4.92
CA PHE A 295 -26.19 -14.22 4.05
C PHE A 295 -25.23 -15.20 4.72
N LYS A 296 -25.25 -15.32 6.06
CA LYS A 296 -24.27 -16.08 6.85
C LYS A 296 -22.83 -15.56 6.63
N VAL A 297 -22.69 -14.24 6.55
CA VAL A 297 -21.41 -13.54 6.43
C VAL A 297 -20.93 -13.20 7.84
N THR A 298 -19.65 -13.44 8.14
CA THR A 298 -19.08 -13.12 9.45
C THR A 298 -18.69 -11.64 9.54
N ASP A 299 -18.67 -11.09 10.75
CA ASP A 299 -18.25 -9.69 10.98
C ASP A 299 -16.83 -9.44 10.44
N SER A 300 -15.93 -10.43 10.54
CA SER A 300 -14.60 -10.38 9.93
C SER A 300 -14.64 -10.24 8.39
N GLN A 301 -15.58 -10.90 7.70
CA GLN A 301 -15.72 -10.79 6.25
C GLN A 301 -16.27 -9.41 5.82
N VAL A 302 -17.16 -8.82 6.62
CA VAL A 302 -17.64 -7.44 6.41
C VAL A 302 -16.49 -6.44 6.61
N GLN A 303 -15.70 -6.59 7.68
CA GLN A 303 -14.57 -5.71 7.94
C GLN A 303 -13.46 -5.82 6.88
N ILE A 304 -13.17 -7.04 6.39
CA ILE A 304 -12.28 -7.24 5.25
C ILE A 304 -12.82 -6.57 3.99
N ALA A 305 -14.13 -6.71 3.69
CA ALA A 305 -14.75 -6.05 2.54
C ALA A 305 -14.66 -4.51 2.62
N ILE A 306 -14.89 -3.92 3.79
CA ILE A 306 -14.76 -2.47 4.00
C ILE A 306 -13.31 -2.04 3.77
N ARG A 307 -12.37 -2.69 4.48
CA ARG A 307 -10.95 -2.38 4.44
C ARG A 307 -10.37 -2.47 3.03
N ASP A 308 -10.63 -3.57 2.31
CA ASP A 308 -9.99 -3.84 1.04
C ASP A 308 -10.51 -2.89 -0.07
N ASN A 309 -11.80 -2.51 -0.04
CA ASN A 309 -12.34 -1.49 -0.96
C ASN A 309 -11.82 -0.08 -0.63
N ALA A 310 -11.77 0.30 0.66
CA ALA A 310 -11.21 1.58 1.09
C ALA A 310 -9.72 1.70 0.73
N GLN A 311 -8.95 0.61 0.86
CA GLN A 311 -7.55 0.56 0.42
C GLN A 311 -7.40 0.76 -1.09
N GLN A 312 -8.26 0.17 -1.91
CA GLN A 312 -8.23 0.34 -3.37
C GLN A 312 -8.55 1.79 -3.79
N LEU A 313 -9.56 2.41 -3.18
CA LEU A 313 -9.91 3.81 -3.41
C LEU A 313 -8.81 4.76 -2.96
N TYR A 314 -8.25 4.58 -1.78
CA TYR A 314 -7.14 5.41 -1.31
C TYR A 314 -5.88 5.21 -2.17
N SER A 315 -5.59 3.97 -2.59
CA SER A 315 -4.50 3.67 -3.53
C SER A 315 -4.69 4.36 -4.88
N SER A 316 -5.94 4.49 -5.38
CA SER A 316 -6.20 5.22 -6.63
C SER A 316 -5.94 6.73 -6.49
N LYS A 317 -6.22 7.30 -5.31
CA LYS A 317 -5.90 8.69 -4.96
C LYS A 317 -4.41 8.95 -4.68
N LEU A 318 -3.67 7.94 -4.20
CA LEU A 318 -2.21 8.04 -4.00
C LEU A 318 -1.41 7.97 -5.32
N LYS A 319 -1.84 7.19 -6.31
CA LYS A 319 -1.14 7.04 -7.61
C LYS A 319 -0.69 8.36 -8.28
N PRO A 320 -1.51 9.43 -8.38
CA PRO A 320 -1.09 10.70 -8.98
C PRO A 320 -0.21 11.56 -8.05
N VAL A 321 0.00 11.19 -6.78
CA VAL A 321 0.83 11.94 -5.84
C VAL A 321 2.29 11.68 -6.19
N GLY A 322 2.91 12.68 -6.81
CA GLY A 322 4.31 12.64 -7.23
C GLY A 322 5.29 12.98 -6.10
N ARG A 323 6.45 13.50 -6.53
CA ARG A 323 7.55 13.91 -5.65
C ARG A 323 7.33 15.34 -5.10
N ASP A 324 6.67 16.19 -5.88
CA ASP A 324 6.29 17.55 -5.49
C ASP A 324 4.97 17.54 -4.71
N ILE A 325 5.06 17.14 -3.44
CA ILE A 325 3.90 17.03 -2.54
C ILE A 325 3.54 18.42 -1.99
N ASP A 326 2.34 18.90 -2.33
CA ASP A 326 1.77 20.14 -1.79
C ASP A 326 0.88 19.90 -0.56
N VAL A 327 0.79 20.92 0.30
CA VAL A 327 -0.11 20.97 1.47
C VAL A 327 -1.56 20.66 1.07
N ARG A 328 -2.03 21.18 -0.07
CA ARG A 328 -3.39 20.92 -0.57
C ARG A 328 -3.61 19.46 -0.93
N GLN A 329 -2.58 18.80 -1.49
CA GLN A 329 -2.65 17.37 -1.80
C GLN A 329 -2.74 16.55 -0.51
N LEU A 330 -1.92 16.84 0.49
CA LEU A 330 -1.97 16.16 1.80
C LEU A 330 -3.31 16.33 2.51
N MET A 331 -3.91 17.52 2.47
CA MET A 331 -5.26 17.75 2.99
C MET A 331 -6.31 16.96 2.20
N SER A 332 -6.26 16.98 0.87
CA SER A 332 -7.21 16.22 0.03
C SER A 332 -7.10 14.71 0.22
N LEU A 333 -5.90 14.19 0.54
CA LEU A 333 -5.70 12.79 0.93
C LEU A 333 -6.31 12.49 2.30
N ARG A 334 -6.17 13.39 3.30
CA ARG A 334 -6.81 13.24 4.61
C ARG A 334 -8.34 13.26 4.50
N GLU A 335 -8.88 14.17 3.70
CA GLU A 335 -10.31 14.23 3.40
C GLU A 335 -10.79 12.95 2.69
N ALA A 336 -10.08 12.48 1.67
CA ALA A 336 -10.40 11.22 0.99
C ALA A 336 -10.32 10.01 1.92
N GLN A 337 -9.32 9.95 2.81
CA GLN A 337 -9.18 8.89 3.81
C GLN A 337 -10.42 8.79 4.72
N LEU A 338 -10.87 9.94 5.24
CA LEU A 338 -12.04 10.03 6.11
C LEU A 338 -13.34 9.67 5.34
N LEU A 339 -13.49 10.18 4.11
CA LEU A 339 -14.63 9.84 3.23
C LEU A 339 -14.71 8.35 2.89
N TYR A 340 -13.57 7.65 2.80
CA TYR A 340 -13.49 6.22 2.52
C TYR A 340 -13.58 5.33 3.77
N GLY A 341 -13.61 5.92 4.98
CA GLY A 341 -13.64 5.18 6.25
C GLY A 341 -12.36 4.36 6.52
N LEU A 342 -11.22 4.78 5.97
CA LEU A 342 -9.95 4.08 6.12
C LEU A 342 -9.26 4.45 7.44
N SER A 343 -8.81 3.46 8.22
CA SER A 343 -8.12 3.72 9.49
C SER A 343 -6.76 4.40 9.32
N ASP A 344 -6.41 5.26 10.29
CA ASP A 344 -5.17 6.04 10.30
C ASP A 344 -3.91 5.16 10.17
N GLU A 345 -3.88 4.00 10.85
CA GLU A 345 -2.78 3.01 10.74
C GLU A 345 -2.56 2.48 9.31
N LEU A 346 -3.66 2.22 8.58
CA LEU A 346 -3.59 1.68 7.22
C LEU A 346 -3.29 2.78 6.19
N ALA A 347 -3.83 3.98 6.40
CA ALA A 347 -3.51 5.16 5.62
C ALA A 347 -2.03 5.54 5.74
N GLU A 348 -1.51 5.56 6.98
CA GLU A 348 -0.08 5.75 7.28
C GLU A 348 0.79 4.70 6.59
N LYS A 349 0.44 3.41 6.72
CA LYS A 349 1.21 2.33 6.10
C LYS A 349 1.26 2.50 4.58
N MET A 350 0.13 2.78 3.93
CA MET A 350 0.08 2.95 2.47
C MET A 350 0.79 4.22 2.00
N PHE A 351 0.70 5.33 2.74
CA PHE A 351 1.42 6.56 2.42
C PHE A 351 2.93 6.35 2.52
N ARG A 352 3.42 5.78 3.63
CA ARG A 352 4.85 5.42 3.81
C ARG A 352 5.34 4.45 2.74
N GLU A 353 4.53 3.49 2.32
CA GLU A 353 4.86 2.56 1.24
C GLU A 353 4.96 3.27 -0.13
N HIS A 354 4.05 4.21 -0.41
CA HIS A 354 4.07 5.03 -1.63
C HIS A 354 5.29 5.94 -1.69
N THR A 355 5.59 6.68 -0.60
CA THR A 355 6.80 7.51 -0.53
C THR A 355 8.09 6.68 -0.62
N ARG A 356 8.08 5.43 -0.11
CA ARG A 356 9.22 4.52 -0.28
C ARG A 356 9.40 4.12 -1.74
N LYS A 357 8.32 3.77 -2.45
CA LYS A 357 8.37 3.39 -3.87
C LYS A 357 8.92 4.52 -4.76
N LEU A 358 8.57 5.77 -4.49
CA LEU A 358 9.14 6.93 -5.20
C LEU A 358 10.67 7.05 -5.00
N VAL A 359 11.18 6.71 -3.82
CA VAL A 359 12.63 6.69 -3.53
C VAL A 359 13.31 5.45 -4.12
N GLU A 360 12.66 4.28 -4.09
CA GLU A 360 13.17 3.04 -4.72
C GLU A 360 13.27 3.17 -6.26
N GLU A 361 12.41 3.98 -6.89
CA GLU A 361 12.51 4.35 -8.31
C GLU A 361 13.78 5.17 -8.61
N HIS A 362 14.04 6.23 -7.84
CA HIS A 362 15.28 7.02 -7.95
C HIS A 362 16.54 6.18 -7.72
N ILE A 363 16.51 5.27 -6.74
CA ILE A 363 17.60 4.34 -6.46
C ILE A 363 17.82 3.38 -7.64
N SER A 364 16.75 2.86 -8.24
CA SER A 364 16.84 1.99 -9.41
C SER A 364 17.45 2.72 -10.61
N ASN A 365 17.07 3.99 -10.81
CA ASN A 365 17.66 4.86 -11.83
C ASN A 365 19.16 5.09 -11.56
N ALA A 366 19.52 5.54 -10.36
CA ALA A 366 20.91 5.77 -9.95
C ALA A 366 21.78 4.50 -10.06
N LEU A 367 21.25 3.32 -9.69
CA LEU A 367 21.96 2.05 -9.85
C LEU A 367 22.16 1.67 -11.31
N SER A 368 21.18 1.93 -12.19
CA SER A 368 21.31 1.67 -13.62
C SER A 368 22.43 2.53 -14.25
N MET A 369 22.53 3.79 -13.82
CA MET A 369 23.56 4.74 -14.28
C MET A 369 24.94 4.38 -13.73
N LEU A 370 25.02 3.97 -12.46
CA LEU A 370 26.28 3.53 -11.85
C LEU A 370 26.81 2.24 -12.48
N LYS A 371 25.92 1.29 -12.81
CA LYS A 371 26.27 0.01 -13.45
C LYS A 371 26.56 0.14 -14.95
N SER A 372 26.10 1.20 -15.64
CA SER A 372 26.35 1.44 -17.07
C SER A 372 27.78 1.95 -17.39
N ASN A 373 28.61 2.17 -16.37
CA ASN A 373 30.08 2.25 -16.49
C ASN A 373 30.61 3.46 -17.30
N THR A 374 29.87 4.58 -17.31
CA THR A 374 30.30 5.85 -17.95
C THR A 374 31.30 6.62 -17.06
N ARG A 375 32.57 6.17 -17.09
CA ARG A 375 33.69 6.43 -16.13
C ARG A 375 34.03 7.87 -15.68
N ALA A 376 33.31 8.91 -16.11
CA ALA A 376 33.54 10.30 -15.64
C ALA A 376 32.25 11.15 -15.57
N VAL A 377 31.30 10.94 -16.49
CA VAL A 377 30.03 11.71 -16.51
C VAL A 377 28.98 11.07 -15.60
N GLY A 378 29.02 9.75 -15.40
CA GLY A 378 28.00 9.02 -14.65
C GLY A 378 27.99 9.30 -13.14
N SER A 379 29.11 9.72 -12.53
CA SER A 379 29.17 9.97 -11.08
C SER A 379 28.36 11.20 -10.67
N SER A 380 28.49 12.32 -11.41
CA SER A 380 27.71 13.54 -11.16
C SER A 380 26.21 13.25 -11.23
N GLN A 381 25.78 12.53 -12.28
CA GLN A 381 24.36 12.23 -12.50
C GLN A 381 23.78 11.27 -11.44
N VAL A 382 24.59 10.33 -10.92
CA VAL A 382 24.20 9.49 -9.78
C VAL A 382 24.01 10.35 -8.53
N VAL A 383 24.86 11.35 -8.30
CA VAL A 383 24.72 12.28 -7.17
C VAL A 383 23.49 13.16 -7.32
N GLU A 384 23.19 13.68 -8.51
CA GLU A 384 21.96 14.43 -8.80
C GLU A 384 20.68 13.64 -8.47
N GLU A 385 20.66 12.33 -8.75
CA GLU A 385 19.52 11.47 -8.35
C GLU A 385 19.44 11.25 -6.83
N LEU A 386 20.59 11.15 -6.13
CA LEU A 386 20.63 11.07 -4.67
C LEU A 386 20.24 12.40 -4.00
N GLU A 387 20.58 13.54 -4.59
CA GLU A 387 20.15 14.86 -4.14
C GLU A 387 18.64 15.05 -4.28
N LYS A 388 18.01 14.52 -5.34
CA LYS A 388 16.53 14.48 -5.46
C LYS A 388 15.88 13.70 -4.33
N ILE A 389 16.44 12.56 -3.93
CA ILE A 389 15.97 11.79 -2.75
C ILE A 389 16.10 12.62 -1.46
N LEU A 390 17.24 13.30 -1.27
CA LEU A 390 17.47 14.13 -0.08
C LEU A 390 16.52 15.35 -0.03
N ALA A 391 16.31 16.03 -1.17
CA ALA A 391 15.37 17.14 -1.28
C ALA A 391 13.93 16.70 -0.97
N PHE A 392 13.50 15.57 -1.51
CA PHE A 392 12.18 14.98 -1.24
C PHE A 392 12.02 14.61 0.25
N ASN A 393 13.03 14.01 0.86
CA ASN A 393 13.02 13.67 2.29
C ASN A 393 13.01 14.93 3.18
N HIS A 394 13.75 15.99 2.80
CA HIS A 394 13.73 17.27 3.50
C HIS A 394 12.35 17.94 3.41
N LEU A 395 11.70 17.89 2.23
CA LEU A 395 10.33 18.37 2.04
C LEU A 395 9.35 17.62 2.97
N LEU A 396 9.42 16.29 3.04
CA LEU A 396 8.59 15.49 3.96
C LEU A 396 8.86 15.80 5.45
N ILE A 397 10.12 16.05 5.84
CA ILE A 397 10.46 16.50 7.21
C ILE A 397 9.87 17.88 7.49
N SER A 398 9.93 18.82 6.53
CA SER A 398 9.36 20.17 6.70
C SER A 398 7.84 20.13 6.85
N LEU A 399 7.16 19.26 6.09
CA LEU A 399 5.71 19.05 6.18
C LEU A 399 5.30 18.36 7.49
N ASN A 400 6.10 17.43 8.00
CA ASN A 400 5.89 16.80 9.32
C ASN A 400 6.01 17.80 10.48
N ASN A 401 6.81 18.86 10.32
CA ASN A 401 6.99 19.91 11.32
C ASN A 401 6.01 21.10 11.14
N HIS A 402 5.06 21.00 10.20
CA HIS A 402 4.11 22.08 9.90
C HIS A 402 2.99 22.14 10.98
N PRO A 403 2.49 23.33 11.36
CA PRO A 403 1.44 23.46 12.37
C PRO A 403 0.14 22.70 12.02
N ASP A 404 -0.22 22.63 10.73
CA ASP A 404 -1.40 21.90 10.25
C ASP A 404 -1.21 20.37 10.08
N ILE A 405 -0.15 19.76 10.63
CA ILE A 405 0.13 18.32 10.49
C ILE A 405 -1.05 17.41 10.86
N SER A 406 -1.91 17.83 11.81
CA SER A 406 -3.13 17.12 12.20
C SER A 406 -4.20 17.02 11.10
N ARG A 407 -4.11 17.89 10.08
CA ARG A 407 -5.00 17.95 8.91
C ARG A 407 -4.40 17.28 7.67
N PHE A 408 -3.15 16.82 7.75
CA PHE A 408 -2.46 16.15 6.63
C PHE A 408 -2.75 14.64 6.63
N ALA A 409 -2.37 13.98 5.54
CA ALA A 409 -2.44 12.53 5.44
C ALA A 409 -1.61 11.86 6.56
N CYS A 410 -2.12 10.77 7.13
CA CYS A 410 -1.37 9.99 8.11
C CYS A 410 -0.07 9.44 7.49
N GLY A 411 1.01 9.39 8.26
CA GLY A 411 2.30 8.84 7.83
C GLY A 411 3.25 9.81 7.10
N VAL A 412 2.91 11.10 7.00
CA VAL A 412 3.89 12.14 6.58
C VAL A 412 5.08 12.14 7.54
N GLY A 413 6.29 12.07 7.00
CA GLY A 413 7.52 11.97 7.79
C GLY A 413 8.72 11.49 6.96
N PRO A 414 9.91 11.36 7.58
CA PRO A 414 11.12 10.95 6.89
C PRO A 414 11.00 9.54 6.30
N VAL A 415 11.55 9.35 5.09
CA VAL A 415 11.50 8.07 4.38
C VAL A 415 12.57 7.12 4.91
N SER A 416 12.23 5.85 5.02
CA SER A 416 13.16 4.76 5.38
C SER A 416 12.89 3.55 4.50
N LEU A 417 13.94 3.03 3.88
CA LEU A 417 13.89 1.81 3.05
C LEU A 417 13.75 0.53 3.88
N HIS A 418 13.96 0.60 5.20
CA HIS A 418 13.73 -0.51 6.11
C HIS A 418 12.31 -1.09 5.95
N GLY A 419 12.23 -2.42 5.85
CA GLY A 419 10.97 -3.15 5.64
C GLY A 419 10.36 -3.00 4.24
N GLY A 420 11.08 -2.40 3.28
CA GLY A 420 10.70 -2.36 1.87
C GLY A 420 11.28 -3.53 1.06
N GLU A 421 11.02 -3.51 -0.25
CA GLU A 421 11.58 -4.52 -1.18
C GLU A 421 13.11 -4.42 -1.27
N SER A 422 13.69 -3.28 -0.89
CA SER A 422 15.13 -3.03 -0.77
C SER A 422 15.82 -3.66 0.45
N GLY A 423 15.08 -4.33 1.34
CA GLY A 423 15.63 -4.98 2.54
C GLY A 423 16.37 -6.31 2.33
N GLY A 424 16.53 -6.77 1.08
CA GLY A 424 17.29 -7.99 0.77
C GLY A 424 18.79 -7.74 0.71
N ASP A 425 19.59 -8.71 1.18
CA ASP A 425 21.06 -8.62 1.34
C ASP A 425 21.79 -8.05 0.09
N ARG A 426 21.46 -8.56 -1.10
CA ARG A 426 22.00 -8.07 -2.38
C ARG A 426 21.68 -6.60 -2.70
N LYS A 427 20.52 -6.10 -2.25
CA LYS A 427 20.12 -4.70 -2.44
C LYS A 427 20.81 -3.79 -1.42
N MET A 428 21.18 -4.33 -0.24
CA MET A 428 22.00 -3.59 0.73
C MET A 428 23.40 -3.29 0.18
N ASP A 429 24.02 -4.23 -0.54
CA ASP A 429 25.32 -3.98 -1.20
C ASP A 429 25.22 -2.92 -2.31
N ASP A 430 24.13 -2.92 -3.08
CA ASP A 430 23.83 -1.87 -4.05
C ASP A 430 23.66 -0.47 -3.38
N LEU A 431 23.00 -0.39 -2.21
CA LEU A 431 22.89 0.84 -1.42
C LEU A 431 24.24 1.28 -0.84
N LYS A 432 25.06 0.35 -0.37
CA LYS A 432 26.44 0.62 0.08
C LYS A 432 27.30 1.17 -1.07
N LEU A 433 27.10 0.70 -2.30
CA LEU A 433 27.78 1.19 -3.49
C LEU A 433 27.35 2.62 -3.86
N LEU A 434 26.04 2.93 -3.81
CA LEU A 434 25.54 4.30 -3.99
C LEU A 434 26.06 5.27 -2.91
N PHE A 435 26.04 4.84 -1.64
CA PHE A 435 26.59 5.62 -0.54
C PHE A 435 28.08 5.91 -0.74
N ARG A 436 28.86 4.90 -1.17
CA ARG A 436 30.28 5.06 -1.52
C ARG A 436 30.49 6.05 -2.67
N ALA A 437 29.64 6.02 -3.69
CA ALA A 437 29.70 6.97 -4.81
C ALA A 437 29.48 8.41 -4.32
N TYR A 438 28.45 8.65 -3.50
CA TYR A 438 28.17 9.97 -2.93
C TYR A 438 29.30 10.47 -2.02
N VAL A 439 29.88 9.64 -1.15
CA VAL A 439 31.06 10.00 -0.34
C VAL A 439 32.26 10.37 -1.23
N THR A 440 32.47 9.64 -2.32
CA THR A 440 33.59 9.87 -3.25
C THR A 440 33.46 11.21 -3.98
N ASP A 441 32.23 11.56 -4.38
CA ASP A 441 31.93 12.84 -5.02
C ASP A 441 31.97 14.02 -4.03
N ALA A 442 31.40 13.86 -2.84
CA ALA A 442 31.45 14.84 -1.76
C ALA A 442 32.89 15.32 -1.44
N LEU A 443 33.85 14.38 -1.46
CA LEU A 443 35.29 14.59 -1.27
C LEU A 443 36.04 15.03 -2.55
N SER A 444 35.43 14.94 -3.73
CA SER A 444 36.09 15.24 -5.01
C SER A 444 36.47 16.72 -5.16
N ASN A 445 35.64 17.62 -4.59
CA ASN A 445 35.90 19.06 -4.49
C ASN A 445 37.02 19.41 -3.48
N GLY A 446 37.56 18.41 -2.75
CA GLY A 446 38.69 18.57 -1.85
C GLY A 446 38.37 18.97 -0.41
N SER A 447 37.10 19.23 -0.08
CA SER A 447 36.64 19.51 1.29
C SER A 447 35.27 18.86 1.58
N MET A 448 35.09 18.39 2.82
CA MET A 448 33.82 17.85 3.32
C MET A 448 33.03 18.95 4.04
N ASP A 449 32.18 19.67 3.31
CA ASP A 449 31.31 20.70 3.88
C ASP A 449 30.32 20.12 4.91
N GLU A 450 30.00 20.87 5.98
CA GLU A 450 29.00 20.48 6.98
C GLU A 450 27.64 20.07 6.37
N LYS A 451 27.25 20.73 5.26
CA LYS A 451 26.03 20.40 4.50
C LYS A 451 26.09 19.00 3.89
N LYS A 452 27.25 18.59 3.38
CA LYS A 452 27.48 17.24 2.85
C LYS A 452 27.53 16.19 3.96
N LEU A 453 28.08 16.52 5.12
CA LEU A 453 28.02 15.66 6.31
C LEU A 453 26.58 15.45 6.80
N ALA A 454 25.76 16.51 6.81
CA ALA A 454 24.33 16.41 7.12
C ALA A 454 23.58 15.56 6.08
N ALA A 455 23.85 15.76 4.79
CA ALA A 455 23.32 14.95 3.70
C ALA A 455 23.70 13.46 3.81
N LEU A 456 24.97 13.15 4.13
CA LEU A 456 25.44 11.79 4.39
C LEU A 456 24.72 11.13 5.58
N SER A 457 24.50 11.86 6.67
CA SER A 457 23.76 11.37 7.84
C SER A 457 22.29 11.10 7.52
N GLN A 458 21.66 11.94 6.67
CA GLN A 458 20.31 11.70 6.17
C GLN A 458 20.26 10.49 5.22
N LEU A 459 21.18 10.40 4.25
CA LEU A 459 21.25 9.30 3.28
C LEU A 459 21.46 7.95 3.98
N ARG A 460 22.34 7.89 5.00
CA ARG A 460 22.51 6.74 5.89
C ARG A 460 21.17 6.31 6.50
N ASN A 461 20.39 7.26 7.03
CA ASN A 461 19.11 6.97 7.69
C ASN A 461 18.05 6.49 6.69
N ILE A 462 18.00 7.08 5.48
CA ILE A 462 17.07 6.68 4.40
C ILE A 462 17.39 5.27 3.94
N PHE A 463 18.65 5.00 3.60
CA PHE A 463 19.13 3.67 3.15
C PHE A 463 19.06 2.61 4.24
N GLY A 464 19.10 3.02 5.51
CA GLY A 464 19.11 2.11 6.66
C GLY A 464 20.46 1.48 6.95
N LEU A 465 21.56 2.13 6.54
CA LEU A 465 22.91 1.64 6.79
C LEU A 465 23.23 1.69 8.28
N GLY A 466 23.81 0.62 8.81
CA GLY A 466 24.28 0.59 10.19
C GLY A 466 25.38 1.63 10.43
N LYS A 467 25.40 2.29 11.59
CA LYS A 467 26.40 3.32 11.93
C LYS A 467 27.83 2.87 11.62
N ARG A 468 28.21 1.66 12.06
CA ARG A 468 29.52 1.04 11.81
C ARG A 468 29.82 0.79 10.32
N GLU A 469 28.82 0.42 9.52
CA GLU A 469 29.00 0.16 8.08
C GLU A 469 29.24 1.47 7.32
N ALA A 470 28.42 2.49 7.60
CA ALA A 470 28.58 3.81 7.00
C ALA A 470 29.91 4.48 7.40
N GLU A 471 30.30 4.38 8.67
CA GLU A 471 31.62 4.84 9.15
C GLU A 471 32.77 4.10 8.47
N SER A 472 32.67 2.78 8.31
CA SER A 472 33.65 1.98 7.57
C SER A 472 33.79 2.49 6.13
N ILE A 473 32.68 2.66 5.39
CA ILE A 473 32.71 3.14 3.99
C ILE A 473 33.27 4.56 3.90
N MET A 474 32.93 5.46 4.83
CA MET A 474 33.51 6.81 4.86
C MET A 474 35.02 6.76 5.07
N LEU A 475 35.50 6.03 6.08
CA LEU A 475 36.94 5.85 6.34
C LEU A 475 37.66 5.26 5.12
N ASP A 476 37.07 4.26 4.46
CA ASP A 476 37.60 3.58 3.27
C ASP A 476 37.80 4.49 2.06
N VAL A 477 36.95 5.52 1.93
CA VAL A 477 37.03 6.51 0.84
C VAL A 477 37.94 7.67 1.25
N THR A 478 37.78 8.23 2.45
CA THR A 478 38.62 9.33 2.95
C THR A 478 40.09 8.91 3.02
N LEU A 479 40.41 7.67 3.43
CA LEU A 479 41.78 7.15 3.42
C LEU A 479 42.39 7.14 2.01
N LYS A 480 41.60 6.78 0.98
CA LYS A 480 42.06 6.79 -0.43
C LYS A 480 42.26 8.22 -0.95
N VAL A 481 41.36 9.14 -0.60
CA VAL A 481 41.49 10.57 -0.94
C VAL A 481 42.69 11.19 -0.24
N TYR A 482 42.87 10.92 1.05
CA TYR A 482 44.01 11.37 1.86
C TYR A 482 45.34 10.89 1.28
N ARG A 483 45.49 9.57 1.02
CA ARG A 483 46.70 9.02 0.38
C ARG A 483 46.96 9.64 -1.00
N LYS A 484 45.93 9.89 -1.80
CA LYS A 484 46.06 10.53 -3.12
C LYS A 484 46.51 11.98 -3.00
N ARG A 485 45.88 12.78 -2.12
CA ARG A 485 46.27 14.18 -1.86
C ARG A 485 47.69 14.26 -1.29
N LEU A 486 48.03 13.43 -0.31
CA LEU A 486 49.39 13.36 0.24
C LEU A 486 50.44 13.06 -0.85
N ALA A 487 50.19 12.07 -1.70
CA ALA A 487 51.08 11.75 -2.83
C ALA A 487 51.18 12.89 -3.86
N GLN A 488 50.08 13.62 -4.12
CA GLN A 488 50.07 14.81 -4.95
C GLN A 488 50.92 15.93 -4.32
N SER A 489 50.71 16.28 -3.04
CA SER A 489 51.48 17.32 -2.31
C SER A 489 52.97 17.00 -2.17
N VAL A 490 53.33 15.71 -2.16
CA VAL A 490 54.72 15.23 -2.21
C VAL A 490 55.32 15.40 -3.61
N SER A 491 54.53 15.17 -4.66
CA SER A 491 55.00 15.22 -6.06
C SER A 491 55.04 16.66 -6.63
N SER A 492 54.18 17.56 -6.15
CA SER A 492 54.18 18.99 -6.51
C SER A 492 55.27 19.78 -5.78
N GLY A 493 55.74 19.28 -4.63
CA GLY A 493 56.66 19.98 -3.75
C GLY A 493 55.98 20.91 -2.73
N ASP A 494 54.65 21.02 -2.75
CA ASP A 494 53.89 21.89 -1.84
C ASP A 494 54.14 21.56 -0.36
N LEU A 495 54.23 20.26 -0.03
CA LEU A 495 54.54 19.80 1.33
C LEU A 495 55.97 20.12 1.76
N GLU A 496 56.91 20.24 0.81
CA GLU A 496 58.31 20.55 1.11
C GLU A 496 58.55 22.06 1.26
N GLY A 497 57.85 22.87 0.45
CA GLY A 497 57.85 24.33 0.52
C GLY A 497 57.02 24.92 1.66
N ALA A 498 56.17 24.12 2.32
CA ALA A 498 55.35 24.57 3.44
C ALA A 498 56.20 25.03 4.64
N PRO A 499 55.84 26.17 5.30
CA PRO A 499 56.61 26.71 6.42
C PRO A 499 56.59 25.79 7.64
N SER A 500 55.48 25.07 7.84
CA SER A 500 55.32 24.05 8.88
C SER A 500 54.68 22.80 8.27
N LYS A 501 55.42 21.69 8.29
CA LYS A 501 54.98 20.40 7.72
C LYS A 501 53.87 19.78 8.56
N ALA A 502 53.97 19.90 9.88
CA ALA A 502 52.95 19.42 10.81
C ALA A 502 51.63 20.21 10.65
N GLU A 503 51.70 21.53 10.46
CA GLU A 503 50.52 22.38 10.23
C GLU A 503 49.87 22.07 8.88
N PHE A 504 50.65 21.86 7.81
CA PHE A 504 50.13 21.40 6.52
C PHE A 504 49.40 20.05 6.63
N LEU A 505 49.99 19.08 7.33
CA LEU A 505 49.38 17.76 7.53
C LEU A 505 48.12 17.83 8.42
N GLN A 506 48.12 18.71 9.43
CA GLN A 506 46.94 18.96 10.27
C GLN A 506 45.81 19.59 9.45
N ASN A 507 46.09 20.66 8.70
CA ASN A 507 45.11 21.30 7.81
C ASN A 507 44.55 20.31 6.78
N LEU A 508 45.38 19.42 6.23
CA LEU A 508 44.95 18.36 5.32
C LEU A 508 44.02 17.32 5.99
N CYS A 509 44.23 17.03 7.28
CA CYS A 509 43.30 16.19 8.05
C CYS A 509 41.98 16.94 8.31
N ASP A 510 42.06 18.22 8.68
CA ASP A 510 40.89 19.05 9.01
C ASP A 510 39.99 19.29 7.78
N GLU A 511 40.55 19.63 6.61
CA GLU A 511 39.81 19.79 5.33
C GLU A 511 39.02 18.52 4.93
N LEU A 512 39.58 17.34 5.23
CA LEU A 512 39.01 16.05 4.86
C LEU A 512 38.18 15.43 6.00
N HIS A 513 38.09 16.09 7.16
CA HIS A 513 37.60 15.54 8.42
C HIS A 513 38.15 14.12 8.72
N PHE A 514 39.46 13.95 8.50
CA PHE A 514 40.16 12.70 8.70
C PHE A 514 40.78 12.61 10.10
N ASP A 515 40.79 11.41 10.66
CA ASP A 515 41.29 11.13 12.00
C ASP A 515 42.83 11.26 12.04
N PRO A 516 43.40 12.17 12.85
CA PRO A 516 44.85 12.38 12.90
C PRO A 516 45.62 11.13 13.37
N GLN A 517 45.00 10.26 14.18
CA GLN A 517 45.66 9.02 14.62
C GLN A 517 45.83 8.03 13.45
N LYS A 518 44.84 7.98 12.55
CA LYS A 518 44.91 7.17 11.32
C LYS A 518 45.80 7.81 10.26
N ALA A 519 45.96 9.14 10.29
CA ALA A 519 46.96 9.82 9.48
C ALA A 519 48.37 9.38 9.87
N THR A 520 48.69 9.31 11.18
CA THR A 520 49.99 8.82 11.66
C THR A 520 50.23 7.35 11.32
N GLU A 521 49.22 6.47 11.46
CA GLU A 521 49.32 5.06 11.00
C GLU A 521 49.65 4.95 9.50
N ILE A 522 49.08 5.83 8.66
CA ILE A 522 49.39 5.90 7.22
C ILE A 522 50.81 6.41 6.99
N HIS A 523 51.29 7.39 7.75
CA HIS A 523 52.66 7.91 7.65
C HIS A 523 53.69 6.83 8.00
N GLU A 524 53.48 6.12 9.10
CA GLU A 524 54.29 4.96 9.50
C GLU A 524 54.26 3.86 8.45
N GLY A 525 53.09 3.54 7.89
CA GLY A 525 52.94 2.57 6.80
C GLY A 525 53.73 2.96 5.55
N ILE A 526 53.69 4.23 5.14
CA ILE A 526 54.46 4.74 3.99
C ILE A 526 55.97 4.64 4.25
N TYR A 527 56.42 4.97 5.47
CA TYR A 527 57.82 4.82 5.87
C TYR A 527 58.25 3.35 5.84
N ARG A 528 57.44 2.46 6.41
CA ARG A 528 57.63 1.00 6.44
C ARG A 528 57.75 0.41 5.03
N GLU A 529 56.85 0.78 4.12
CA GLU A 529 56.89 0.33 2.72
C GLU A 529 58.14 0.84 1.97
N LYS A 530 58.60 2.07 2.24
CA LYS A 530 59.85 2.59 1.65
C LYS A 530 61.07 1.86 2.22
N LEU A 531 61.13 1.65 3.53
CA LEU A 531 62.23 0.94 4.17
C LEU A 531 62.33 -0.49 3.61
N GLN A 532 61.24 -1.24 3.51
CA GLN A 532 61.24 -2.58 2.93
C GLN A 532 61.75 -2.62 1.49
N LYS A 533 61.46 -1.58 0.68
CA LYS A 533 61.97 -1.47 -0.69
C LYS A 533 63.48 -1.22 -0.74
N PHE A 534 64.01 -0.36 0.14
CA PHE A 534 65.45 -0.07 0.19
C PHE A 534 66.28 -1.20 0.81
N VAL A 535 65.74 -1.99 1.75
CA VAL A 535 66.45 -3.12 2.36
C VAL A 535 66.31 -4.41 1.53
N ALA A 536 65.64 -4.39 0.37
CA ALA A 536 65.43 -5.57 -0.47
C ALA A 536 66.75 -6.24 -0.93
N ASP A 537 67.79 -5.45 -1.20
CA ASP A 537 69.12 -5.95 -1.60
C ASP A 537 70.00 -6.40 -0.41
N GLY A 538 69.57 -6.09 0.82
CA GLY A 538 70.19 -6.49 2.09
C GLY A 538 71.24 -5.54 2.67
N GLU A 539 71.51 -4.39 2.02
CA GLU A 539 72.35 -3.30 2.54
C GLU A 539 71.67 -1.95 2.20
N LEU A 540 71.70 -0.97 3.12
CA LEU A 540 71.16 0.38 2.90
C LEU A 540 72.27 1.33 2.39
N SER A 541 72.07 1.96 1.23
CA SER A 541 73.01 2.96 0.72
C SER A 541 72.90 4.29 1.48
N GLU A 542 73.89 5.19 1.31
CA GLU A 542 73.80 6.55 1.86
C GLU A 542 72.70 7.39 1.19
N GLU A 543 72.31 7.06 -0.04
CA GLU A 543 71.25 7.75 -0.77
C GLU A 543 69.87 7.34 -0.23
N ASP A 544 69.67 6.04 0.04
CA ASP A 544 68.45 5.51 0.66
C ASP A 544 68.22 6.11 2.05
N VAL A 545 69.28 6.24 2.85
CA VAL A 545 69.19 6.83 4.19
C VAL A 545 68.80 8.30 4.11
N LYS A 546 69.39 9.10 3.21
CA LYS A 546 68.97 10.50 2.99
C LYS A 546 67.52 10.59 2.51
N ALA A 547 67.07 9.62 1.70
CA ALA A 547 65.67 9.54 1.24
C ALA A 547 64.70 9.17 2.38
N LEU A 548 65.11 8.32 3.32
CA LEU A 548 64.34 7.97 4.52
C LEU A 548 64.31 9.12 5.54
N GLU A 549 65.43 9.79 5.80
CA GLU A 549 65.51 10.99 6.67
C GLU A 549 64.62 12.12 6.13
N ARG A 550 64.67 12.38 4.82
CA ARG A 550 63.76 13.33 4.14
C ARG A 550 62.30 12.95 4.36
N LEU A 551 61.95 11.67 4.18
CA LEU A 551 60.56 11.20 4.34
C LEU A 551 60.08 11.26 5.80
N GLN A 552 60.94 10.94 6.78
CA GLN A 552 60.64 11.09 8.20
C GLN A 552 60.28 12.55 8.53
N VAL A 553 61.09 13.50 8.07
CA VAL A 553 60.86 14.94 8.30
C VAL A 553 59.61 15.42 7.57
N MET A 554 59.36 14.95 6.34
CA MET A 554 58.16 15.31 5.56
C MET A 554 56.86 14.85 6.21
N LEU A 555 56.82 13.61 6.72
CA LEU A 555 55.64 13.01 7.34
C LEU A 555 55.57 13.21 8.86
N CYS A 556 56.49 13.99 9.43
CA CYS A 556 56.54 14.32 10.87
C CYS A 556 56.56 13.09 11.81
N ILE A 557 57.22 12.00 11.39
CA ILE A 557 57.20 10.73 12.14
C ILE A 557 58.16 10.82 13.35
N PRO A 558 57.71 10.50 14.59
CA PRO A 558 58.56 10.50 15.77
C PRO A 558 59.77 9.58 15.61
N ARG A 559 60.91 10.01 16.16
CA ARG A 559 62.18 9.27 16.07
C ARG A 559 62.10 7.88 16.72
N GLU A 560 61.42 7.77 17.86
CA GLU A 560 61.20 6.50 18.57
C GLU A 560 60.48 5.48 17.69
N THR A 561 59.44 5.90 16.97
CA THR A 561 58.70 5.08 16.01
C THR A 561 59.57 4.64 14.84
N VAL A 562 60.38 5.54 14.29
CA VAL A 562 61.32 5.21 13.20
C VAL A 562 62.37 4.19 13.65
N GLU A 563 62.93 4.35 14.85
CA GLU A 563 63.87 3.40 15.42
C GLU A 563 63.21 2.04 15.66
N ALA A 564 61.98 1.99 16.21
CA ALA A 564 61.22 0.76 16.36
C ALA A 564 61.00 0.03 15.02
N ILE A 565 60.50 0.72 13.99
CA ILE A 565 60.28 0.15 12.65
C ILE A 565 61.59 -0.36 12.02
N HIS A 566 62.70 0.36 12.20
CA HIS A 566 64.02 -0.10 11.77
C HIS A 566 64.45 -1.37 12.51
N THR A 567 64.31 -1.44 13.83
CA THR A 567 64.67 -2.64 14.59
C THR A 567 63.82 -3.85 14.22
N GLU A 568 62.56 -3.65 13.85
CA GLU A 568 61.66 -4.74 13.41
C GLU A 568 62.05 -5.28 12.01
N ILE A 569 62.16 -4.40 11.01
CA ILE A 569 62.43 -4.83 9.62
C ILE A 569 63.90 -5.22 9.44
N CYS A 570 64.83 -4.33 9.82
CA CYS A 570 66.25 -4.60 9.63
C CYS A 570 66.74 -5.68 10.61
N GLY A 571 66.13 -5.79 11.80
CA GLY A 571 66.45 -6.84 12.77
C GLY A 571 66.00 -8.22 12.32
N SER A 572 64.78 -8.36 11.78
CA SER A 572 64.32 -9.66 11.25
C SER A 572 65.05 -10.09 9.97
N LEU A 573 65.51 -9.14 9.13
CA LEU A 573 66.39 -9.44 8.00
C LEU A 573 67.82 -9.82 8.45
N PHE A 574 68.30 -9.22 9.54
CA PHE A 574 69.57 -9.59 10.18
C PHE A 574 69.50 -10.98 10.83
N GLU A 575 68.40 -11.31 11.51
CA GLU A 575 68.08 -12.64 12.06
C GLU A 575 68.10 -13.72 10.95
N LYS A 576 67.38 -13.50 9.84
CA LYS A 576 67.42 -14.38 8.66
C LYS A 576 68.82 -14.54 8.04
N ALA A 577 69.67 -13.52 8.14
CA ALA A 577 71.05 -13.59 7.67
C ALA A 577 71.96 -14.46 8.58
N PHE A 578 71.55 -14.74 9.83
CA PHE A 578 72.18 -15.78 10.66
C PHE A 578 71.74 -17.19 10.25
N ASP A 579 70.44 -17.42 10.09
CA ASP A 579 69.85 -18.75 9.84
C ASP A 579 70.31 -19.38 8.53
N GLY A 580 70.48 -18.57 7.48
CA GLY A 580 71.16 -19.01 6.26
C GLY A 580 70.41 -20.06 5.44
N GLU A 581 69.10 -19.90 5.23
CA GLU A 581 68.41 -20.65 4.18
C GLU A 581 68.96 -20.26 2.80
N ALA A 582 69.67 -21.20 2.18
CA ALA A 582 70.14 -21.07 0.81
C ALA A 582 68.99 -21.34 -0.17
N GLU A 583 68.40 -20.30 -0.73
CA GLU A 583 67.38 -20.45 -1.78
C GLU A 583 68.03 -20.96 -3.09
N VAL A 584 67.79 -22.23 -3.43
CA VAL A 584 68.31 -22.85 -4.64
C VAL A 584 67.40 -22.51 -5.83
N VAL A 585 67.73 -21.44 -6.55
CA VAL A 585 67.08 -21.11 -7.82
C VAL A 585 67.64 -22.01 -8.93
N TYR A 586 66.84 -22.97 -9.40
CA TYR A 586 67.17 -23.79 -10.57
C TYR A 586 67.02 -22.99 -11.87
N GLY A 587 68.12 -22.39 -12.34
CA GLY A 587 68.22 -21.83 -13.69
C GLY A 587 68.57 -22.92 -14.72
N SER A 588 67.69 -23.14 -15.71
CA SER A 588 67.96 -24.03 -16.84
C SER A 588 68.91 -23.38 -17.85
N GLY A 589 70.21 -23.41 -17.59
CA GLY A 589 71.22 -22.79 -18.47
C GLY A 589 72.62 -23.36 -18.31
N PHE A 590 73.21 -23.80 -19.43
CA PHE A 590 74.53 -24.43 -19.50
C PHE A 590 75.67 -23.39 -19.42
N LEU A 591 75.88 -22.79 -18.25
CA LEU A 591 77.17 -22.29 -17.70
C LEU A 591 76.91 -21.62 -16.33
N GLY A 592 77.25 -22.30 -15.23
CA GLY A 592 76.95 -21.81 -13.88
C GLY A 592 78.05 -20.90 -13.29
N TYR A 593 77.65 -19.75 -12.77
CA TYR A 593 78.41 -18.99 -11.76
C TYR A 593 77.66 -19.02 -10.44
N TYR A 594 78.33 -19.42 -9.36
CA TYR A 594 77.76 -19.45 -8.01
C TYR A 594 77.99 -18.13 -7.29
N VAL A 595 76.93 -17.49 -6.78
CA VAL A 595 77.05 -16.47 -5.71
C VAL A 595 76.44 -17.05 -4.44
N VAL A 596 77.29 -17.68 -3.63
CA VAL A 596 76.91 -18.18 -2.31
C VAL A 596 76.99 -17.01 -1.32
N LYS A 597 75.86 -16.38 -0.98
CA LYS A 597 75.74 -15.63 0.28
C LYS A 597 75.70 -16.67 1.41
N ALA A 598 76.87 -17.06 1.90
CA ALA A 598 76.96 -17.97 3.04
C ALA A 598 76.29 -17.32 4.26
N GLY A 599 75.30 -18.01 4.84
CA GLY A 599 74.65 -17.57 6.08
C GLY A 599 75.67 -17.41 7.20
N ILE A 600 75.49 -16.38 8.03
CA ILE A 600 76.48 -16.00 9.05
C ILE A 600 76.68 -17.15 10.06
N GLY A 601 75.66 -17.99 10.30
CA GLY A 601 75.72 -19.18 11.15
C GLY A 601 76.15 -20.49 10.48
N GLY A 602 76.42 -20.52 9.17
CA GLY A 602 76.62 -21.77 8.40
C GLY A 602 77.92 -22.56 8.68
N GLY A 603 78.76 -22.11 9.62
CA GLY A 603 80.06 -22.72 9.94
C GLY A 603 80.08 -23.41 11.29
N LYS A 604 80.31 -24.73 11.31
CA LYS A 604 80.74 -25.41 12.55
C LYS A 604 82.04 -24.80 13.07
N VAL A 605 82.14 -24.66 14.39
CA VAL A 605 83.28 -24.15 15.18
C VAL A 605 83.33 -22.63 15.37
N GLY A 606 82.67 -22.17 16.44
CA GLY A 606 83.09 -21.01 17.23
C GLY A 606 82.66 -19.61 16.74
N TYR A 607 82.41 -18.72 17.72
CA TYR A 607 82.13 -17.30 17.48
C TYR A 607 83.43 -16.52 17.15
N ASP A 608 84.02 -16.87 16.00
CA ASP A 608 85.36 -16.49 15.56
C ASP A 608 85.47 -15.02 15.08
N VAL A 609 86.70 -14.51 14.94
CA VAL A 609 87.02 -13.15 14.49
C VAL A 609 86.42 -12.85 13.11
N THR A 610 86.39 -13.85 12.23
CA THR A 610 85.77 -13.78 10.89
C THR A 610 84.26 -13.56 10.97
N MET A 611 83.55 -14.40 11.73
CA MET A 611 82.11 -14.28 12.01
C MET A 611 81.80 -12.93 12.66
N ARG A 612 82.56 -12.50 13.67
CA ARG A 612 82.42 -11.17 14.29
C ARG A 612 82.57 -10.02 13.29
N LYS A 613 83.43 -10.16 12.28
CA LYS A 613 83.60 -9.15 11.22
C LYS A 613 82.42 -9.16 10.24
N ALA A 614 81.88 -10.33 9.90
CA ALA A 614 80.67 -10.47 9.08
C ALA A 614 79.43 -9.91 9.79
N VAL A 615 79.20 -10.27 11.06
CA VAL A 615 78.13 -9.74 11.92
C VAL A 615 78.18 -8.21 11.99
N ARG A 616 79.37 -7.64 12.24
CA ARG A 616 79.55 -6.17 12.24
C ARG A 616 79.31 -5.54 10.87
N LYS A 617 79.70 -6.19 9.77
CA LYS A 617 79.43 -5.69 8.41
C LYS A 617 77.92 -5.68 8.13
N ALA A 618 77.22 -6.76 8.42
CA ALA A 618 75.77 -6.87 8.22
C ALA A 618 75.00 -5.88 9.11
N ALA A 619 75.36 -5.77 10.40
CA ALA A 619 74.75 -4.80 11.31
C ALA A 619 75.00 -3.34 10.87
N ALA A 620 76.18 -3.03 10.33
CA ALA A 620 76.50 -1.70 9.79
C ALA A 620 75.77 -1.42 8.47
N GLY A 621 75.70 -2.40 7.56
CA GLY A 621 74.98 -2.29 6.29
C GLY A 621 73.46 -2.14 6.47
N LEU A 622 72.90 -2.74 7.52
CA LEU A 622 71.50 -2.60 7.93
C LEU A 622 71.28 -1.45 8.95
N ARG A 623 72.34 -0.71 9.30
CA ARG A 623 72.36 0.39 10.28
C ARG A 623 71.64 0.11 11.62
N LEU A 624 71.70 -1.14 12.09
CA LEU A 624 71.18 -1.50 13.40
C LEU A 624 72.02 -0.88 14.53
N THR A 625 71.36 -0.45 15.60
CA THR A 625 72.08 0.02 16.80
C THR A 625 72.89 -1.14 17.39
N ARG A 626 74.05 -0.81 17.98
CA ARG A 626 74.97 -1.83 18.52
C ARG A 626 74.28 -2.72 19.55
N GLU A 627 73.36 -2.18 20.33
CA GLU A 627 72.62 -2.92 21.37
C GLU A 627 71.64 -3.92 20.76
N VAL A 628 70.85 -3.52 19.76
CA VAL A 628 69.89 -4.40 19.07
C VAL A 628 70.60 -5.46 18.22
N ALA A 629 71.66 -5.08 17.51
CA ALA A 629 72.46 -6.06 16.77
C ALA A 629 73.12 -7.10 17.71
N MET A 630 73.54 -6.69 18.91
CA MET A 630 74.11 -7.61 19.90
C MET A 630 73.05 -8.47 20.59
N SER A 631 71.84 -7.95 20.86
CA SER A 631 70.76 -8.74 21.48
C SER A 631 70.27 -9.84 20.53
N ILE A 632 69.99 -9.51 19.26
CA ILE A 632 69.61 -10.48 18.22
C ILE A 632 70.72 -11.51 18.02
N ALA A 633 71.98 -11.07 17.83
CA ALA A 633 73.10 -11.99 17.67
C ALA A 633 73.33 -12.90 18.90
N SER A 634 73.08 -12.41 20.13
CA SER A 634 73.20 -13.23 21.33
C SER A 634 72.09 -14.28 21.43
N LYS A 635 70.85 -13.93 21.06
CA LYS A 635 69.69 -14.82 21.00
C LYS A 635 69.93 -15.96 20.01
N GLU A 636 70.33 -15.66 18.78
CA GLU A 636 70.55 -16.69 17.75
C GLU A 636 71.76 -17.58 18.05
N VAL A 637 72.81 -17.03 18.65
CA VAL A 637 73.93 -17.84 19.16
C VAL A 637 73.44 -18.78 20.28
N SER A 638 72.61 -18.31 21.22
CA SER A 638 72.05 -19.18 22.28
C SER A 638 71.10 -20.26 21.74
N ILE A 639 70.31 -19.99 20.71
CA ILE A 639 69.41 -20.95 20.06
C ILE A 639 70.20 -22.02 19.32
N SER A 640 71.18 -21.62 18.50
CA SER A 640 72.05 -22.55 17.77
C SER A 640 72.92 -23.42 18.70
N PHE A 641 73.26 -22.95 19.91
CA PHE A 641 73.86 -23.80 20.95
C PHE A 641 72.86 -24.79 21.58
N HIS A 642 71.58 -24.45 21.73
CA HIS A 642 70.56 -25.37 22.30
C HIS A 642 70.08 -26.44 21.31
N HIS A 643 70.12 -26.18 20.00
CA HIS A 643 69.72 -27.14 18.97
C HIS A 643 70.78 -28.23 18.66
N ASN A 644 71.92 -28.22 19.37
CA ASN A 644 73.03 -29.15 19.18
C ASN A 644 73.34 -30.00 20.44
N VAL A 645 72.36 -30.15 21.33
CA VAL A 645 72.37 -31.07 22.49
C VAL A 645 71.20 -32.04 22.36
#